data_AF-J9EKU9-F1
#
_entry.id   AF-J9EKU9-F1
#
_cell.length_a   1.000
_cell.length_b   1.000
_cell.length_c   1.000
_cell.angle_alpha   90.00
_cell.angle_beta   90.00
_cell.angle_gamma   90.00
#
_symmetry.space_group_name_H-M   'P 1'
#
loop_
_entity.id
_entity.type
_entity.pdbx_description
1 polymer ?
#
loop_
_entity_poly.entity_id
_entity_poly.type
_entity_poly.pdbx_seq_one_letter_code
_entity_poly.pdbx_strand_id
1 'polypeptide(L)'
;SADELKRLETAWDGRDQIAEDEFFNDVLCHPGIPRATRTRIFAKFCQGSSKLSFQYFVIGIVILTKVDKDIRLEFLNNERDLERWIEQPPQLTSRHSEIHYNFYQVLAGVTHLDEQEVEELEKVFGSINDTKLCKLTRNGFGTLVGGAIADHFINGLFRAFDENDDGLVDFKELVCGLSASCRGPHTARLNFIAQLFDSDGDGYLSKEDILSLYAHLNLDKTLQTIHTDELGRASLTDFVCWANETKCVDDLLEIIVQLGHICLGLHPSSAEVELTVVCGFKQRVQLDAFTEWNIVSSEWWRQWVHALMSNSKVPPINNASIITVKQKNDWSYKVPSLSNEGAPLAQNLVINKDFEAVAPCLWKALLRWHGSAAREGISLQRRILPARIVDPTAVNSTKPVIELYPLTLLILRHGTATGGWLHSAFEWNKESSLRRLPWCVVSESRICTVGELLELLAHQLHISDVESARLWTVEIDGSPCKRLLDNDSVTLNDLKIQQSAQLLLELRNADMSWPEEVSCLESSNAEGYTTDNSDSSYILGITGLYNMGNTCYMNSALQCLSNTRPLTNYFIEGRHKDDMKRLKSKGMVATEYANVVKELWSGKKRNIAPIKLRDAIRCAGPVFAERSQHDCQEFLSILLDLLHEDLNQIENKPFIELNDSDGRPDSIVAKE
;
A
#
# COMPACT_ATOMS: atom_id res chain seq x y z
N SER A 1 45.30 2.66 -11.81
CA SER A 1 46.15 1.67 -11.11
C SER A 1 47.11 1.01 -12.10
N ALA A 2 48.09 0.22 -11.64
CA ALA A 2 48.98 -0.52 -12.54
C ALA A 2 48.21 -1.55 -13.40
N ASP A 3 47.13 -2.13 -12.87
CA ASP A 3 46.29 -3.10 -13.57
C ASP A 3 45.44 -2.46 -14.68
N GLU A 4 44.93 -1.23 -14.46
CA GLU A 4 44.23 -0.47 -15.51
C GLU A 4 45.16 -0.13 -16.67
N LEU A 5 46.39 0.29 -16.36
CA LEU A 5 47.39 0.58 -17.39
C LEU A 5 47.70 -0.67 -18.22
N LYS A 6 47.89 -1.82 -17.56
CA LYS A 6 48.12 -3.11 -18.23
C LYS A 6 46.94 -3.54 -19.10
N ARG A 7 45.69 -3.26 -18.70
CA ARG A 7 44.50 -3.52 -19.52
C ARG A 7 44.45 -2.64 -20.75
N LEU A 8 44.74 -1.34 -20.60
CA LEU A 8 44.82 -0.41 -21.73
C LEU A 8 45.96 -0.80 -22.69
N GLU A 9 47.12 -1.22 -22.17
CA GLU A 9 48.23 -1.74 -22.98
C GLU A 9 47.82 -2.99 -23.76
N THR A 10 47.08 -3.89 -23.12
CA THR A 10 46.56 -5.11 -23.76
C THR A 10 45.54 -4.77 -24.87
N ALA A 11 44.62 -3.84 -24.62
CA ALA A 11 43.63 -3.39 -25.61
C ALA A 11 44.24 -2.56 -26.75
N TRP A 12 45.37 -1.89 -26.49
CA TRP A 12 46.13 -1.18 -27.50
C TRP A 12 46.79 -2.15 -28.52
N ASP A 13 46.91 -3.43 -28.14
CA ASP A 13 47.37 -4.55 -28.98
C ASP A 13 48.75 -4.33 -29.59
N GLY A 14 49.66 -3.72 -28.82
CA GLY A 14 51.05 -3.49 -29.24
C GLY A 14 51.22 -2.59 -30.47
N ARG A 15 50.17 -1.86 -30.89
CA ARG A 15 50.25 -0.90 -31.99
C ARG A 15 51.21 0.25 -31.64
N ASP A 16 52.10 0.63 -32.54
CA ASP A 16 52.98 1.78 -32.26
C ASP A 16 52.19 3.10 -32.25
N GLN A 17 51.29 3.29 -33.21
CA GLN A 17 50.47 4.49 -33.36
C GLN A 17 49.13 4.16 -34.07
N ILE A 18 48.09 4.93 -33.76
CA ILE A 18 46.74 4.84 -34.39
C ILE A 18 46.50 6.06 -35.29
N ALA A 19 45.95 5.84 -36.48
CA ALA A 19 45.56 6.90 -37.42
C ALA A 19 44.18 7.51 -37.08
N GLU A 20 43.86 8.68 -37.64
CA GLU A 20 42.59 9.39 -37.35
C GLU A 20 41.36 8.51 -37.64
N ASP A 21 41.32 7.84 -38.79
CA ASP A 21 40.18 7.01 -39.17
C ASP A 21 40.02 5.79 -38.24
N GLU A 22 41.13 5.17 -37.84
CA GLU A 22 41.15 4.06 -36.88
C GLU A 22 40.72 4.52 -35.48
N PHE A 23 41.14 5.71 -35.05
CA PHE A 23 40.69 6.27 -33.76
C PHE A 23 39.16 6.47 -33.72
N PHE A 24 38.54 6.97 -34.79
CA PHE A 24 37.07 7.11 -34.80
C PHE A 24 36.31 5.81 -35.01
N ASN A 25 36.94 4.80 -35.63
CA ASN A 25 36.30 3.52 -35.89
C ASN A 25 36.48 2.53 -34.74
N ASP A 26 37.65 2.50 -34.11
CA ASP A 26 38.05 1.48 -33.14
C ASP A 26 38.04 2.01 -31.69
N VAL A 27 38.22 3.33 -31.49
CA VAL A 27 38.33 3.93 -30.15
C VAL A 27 37.06 4.71 -29.79
N LEU A 28 36.59 5.63 -30.65
CA LEU A 28 35.38 6.44 -30.38
C LEU A 28 34.09 5.85 -30.95
N CYS A 29 34.17 4.96 -31.94
CA CYS A 29 33.04 4.21 -32.52
C CYS A 29 31.79 5.07 -32.89
N HIS A 30 31.95 6.30 -33.37
CA HIS A 30 30.82 7.24 -33.57
C HIS A 30 30.52 7.54 -35.05
N PRO A 31 29.38 7.06 -35.61
CA PRO A 31 29.08 7.22 -37.04
C PRO A 31 28.67 8.65 -37.44
N GLY A 32 28.19 9.47 -36.50
CA GLY A 32 27.62 10.80 -36.76
C GLY A 32 28.53 12.03 -36.63
N ILE A 33 29.83 11.90 -36.29
CA ILE A 33 30.69 13.09 -36.11
C ILE A 33 31.13 13.62 -37.49
N PRO A 34 30.85 14.89 -37.84
CA PRO A 34 31.33 15.50 -39.09
C PRO A 34 32.85 15.42 -39.21
N ARG A 35 33.37 15.17 -40.42
CA ARG A 35 34.81 14.98 -40.66
C ARG A 35 35.67 16.15 -40.15
N ALA A 36 35.20 17.38 -40.27
CA ALA A 36 35.90 18.56 -39.75
C ALA A 36 36.04 18.56 -38.21
N THR A 37 35.05 17.99 -37.50
CA THR A 37 35.08 17.84 -36.04
C THR A 37 35.96 16.67 -35.62
N ARG A 38 35.98 15.58 -36.40
CA ARG A 38 36.86 14.42 -36.18
C ARG A 38 38.34 14.83 -36.12
N THR A 39 38.79 15.60 -37.10
CA THR A 39 40.20 16.04 -37.16
C THR A 39 40.59 16.91 -35.97
N ARG A 40 39.68 17.76 -35.49
CA ARG A 40 39.90 18.60 -34.30
C ARG A 40 40.01 17.77 -33.02
N ILE A 41 39.10 16.82 -32.82
CA ILE A 41 39.10 15.92 -31.65
C ILE A 41 40.38 15.06 -31.67
N PHE A 42 40.71 14.44 -32.80
CA PHE A 42 41.93 13.62 -32.92
C PHE A 42 43.20 14.42 -32.65
N ALA A 43 43.30 15.65 -33.17
CA ALA A 43 44.46 16.51 -32.94
C ALA A 43 44.68 16.83 -31.45
N LYS A 44 43.62 16.92 -30.64
CA LYS A 44 43.72 17.12 -29.19
C LYS A 44 44.34 15.93 -28.48
N PHE A 45 43.91 14.72 -28.83
CA PHE A 45 44.50 13.50 -28.31
C PHE A 45 45.96 13.34 -28.75
N CYS A 46 46.30 13.77 -29.97
CA CYS A 46 47.66 13.64 -30.50
C CYS A 46 48.65 14.72 -30.03
N GLN A 47 48.20 15.75 -29.29
CA GLN A 47 49.04 16.87 -28.82
C GLN A 47 49.96 17.47 -29.91
N GLY A 48 49.45 17.62 -31.14
CA GLY A 48 50.19 18.15 -32.28
C GLY A 48 50.97 17.11 -33.11
N SER A 49 50.95 15.84 -32.73
CA SER A 49 51.39 14.72 -33.57
C SER A 49 50.38 14.42 -34.69
N SER A 50 50.84 13.87 -35.82
CA SER A 50 49.98 13.41 -36.92
C SER A 50 49.31 12.06 -36.65
N LYS A 51 49.75 11.35 -35.60
CA LYS A 51 49.25 10.03 -35.20
C LYS A 51 49.21 9.91 -33.67
N LEU A 52 48.28 9.11 -33.16
CA LEU A 52 48.06 8.93 -31.72
C LEU A 52 48.94 7.80 -31.17
N SER A 53 49.77 8.09 -30.17
CA SER A 53 50.54 7.07 -29.44
C SER A 53 49.77 6.58 -28.22
N PHE A 54 50.14 5.40 -27.70
CA PHE A 54 49.56 4.87 -26.46
C PHE A 54 49.68 5.85 -25.28
N GLN A 55 50.85 6.47 -25.12
CA GLN A 55 51.09 7.44 -24.07
C GLN A 55 50.15 8.65 -24.16
N TYR A 56 49.98 9.21 -25.35
CA TYR A 56 49.09 10.35 -25.55
C TYR A 56 47.61 9.98 -25.41
N PHE A 57 47.23 8.76 -25.82
CA PHE A 57 45.90 8.21 -25.57
C PHE A 57 45.60 8.11 -24.07
N VAL A 58 46.50 7.51 -23.28
CA VAL A 58 46.34 7.40 -21.82
C VAL A 58 46.24 8.78 -21.18
N ILE A 59 47.07 9.75 -21.59
CA ILE A 59 47.00 11.13 -21.09
C ILE A 59 45.63 11.75 -21.39
N GLY A 60 45.11 11.61 -22.61
CA GLY A 60 43.80 12.12 -22.99
C GLY A 60 42.67 11.51 -22.15
N ILE A 61 42.69 10.19 -21.94
CA ILE A 61 41.70 9.51 -21.10
C ILE A 61 41.77 9.95 -19.65
N VAL A 62 42.97 10.11 -19.08
CA VAL A 62 43.16 10.58 -17.70
C VAL A 62 42.60 11.99 -17.53
N ILE A 63 42.88 12.91 -18.47
CA ILE A 63 42.33 14.27 -18.45
C ILE A 63 40.80 14.25 -18.48
N LEU A 64 40.20 13.37 -19.29
CA LEU A 64 38.75 13.27 -19.41
C LEU A 64 38.05 12.63 -18.20
N THR A 65 38.74 11.78 -17.43
CA THR A 65 38.08 10.91 -16.44
C THR A 65 38.54 11.11 -15.00
N LYS A 66 39.78 11.55 -14.77
CA LYS A 66 40.41 11.57 -13.44
C LYS A 66 40.90 12.95 -13.00
N VAL A 67 40.97 13.92 -13.91
CA VAL A 67 41.41 15.29 -13.60
C VAL A 67 40.20 16.17 -13.27
N ASP A 68 40.46 17.21 -12.47
CA ASP A 68 39.49 18.24 -12.06
C ASP A 68 38.68 18.81 -13.22
N LYS A 69 37.44 19.20 -12.90
CA LYS A 69 36.43 19.67 -13.85
C LYS A 69 36.92 20.83 -14.72
N ASP A 70 37.70 21.76 -14.16
CA ASP A 70 38.20 22.95 -14.88
C ASP A 70 39.20 22.59 -15.99
N ILE A 71 40.12 21.67 -15.71
CA ILE A 71 41.11 21.20 -16.69
C ILE A 71 40.44 20.34 -17.77
N ARG A 72 39.42 19.56 -17.38
CA ARG A 72 38.60 18.81 -18.33
C ARG A 72 37.85 19.76 -19.27
N LEU A 73 37.24 20.81 -18.74
CA LEU A 73 36.56 21.84 -19.54
C LEU A 73 37.53 22.60 -20.45
N GLU A 74 38.75 22.89 -20.00
CA GLU A 74 39.80 23.48 -20.83
C GLU A 74 40.21 22.54 -21.97
N PHE A 75 40.40 21.25 -21.67
CA PHE A 75 40.69 20.23 -22.69
C PHE A 75 39.55 20.10 -23.71
N LEU A 76 38.30 20.23 -23.27
CA LEU A 76 37.11 20.20 -24.14
C LEU A 76 36.93 21.50 -24.93
N ASN A 77 37.30 22.66 -24.38
CA ASN A 77 37.25 23.99 -24.99
C ASN A 77 35.90 24.33 -25.66
N ASN A 78 34.77 24.11 -24.96
CA ASN A 78 33.39 24.35 -25.45
C ASN A 78 32.99 23.58 -26.72
N GLU A 79 33.60 22.42 -26.97
CA GLU A 79 33.20 21.53 -28.06
C GLU A 79 31.92 20.79 -27.66
N ARG A 80 30.78 21.44 -27.90
CA ARG A 80 29.43 20.94 -27.54
C ARG A 80 29.14 19.51 -27.99
N ASP A 81 29.73 19.06 -29.10
CA ASP A 81 29.53 17.70 -29.60
C ASP A 81 30.32 16.65 -28.79
N LEU A 82 31.51 16.99 -28.29
CA LEU A 82 32.32 16.12 -27.44
C LEU A 82 31.80 16.13 -25.99
N GLU A 83 31.34 17.28 -25.51
CA GLU A 83 30.63 17.41 -24.21
C GLU A 83 29.37 16.55 -24.19
N ARG A 84 28.48 16.68 -25.20
CA ARG A 84 27.29 15.84 -25.33
C ARG A 84 27.60 14.35 -25.40
N TRP A 85 28.72 13.97 -26.01
CA TRP A 85 29.13 12.57 -26.09
C TRP A 85 29.59 12.02 -24.73
N ILE A 86 30.33 12.81 -23.95
CA ILE A 86 30.75 12.43 -22.59
C ILE A 86 29.54 12.35 -21.65
N GLU A 87 28.62 13.30 -21.78
CA GLU A 87 27.40 13.39 -20.95
C GLU A 87 26.32 12.37 -21.37
N GLN A 88 26.26 12.01 -22.65
CA GLN A 88 25.29 11.07 -23.23
C GLN A 88 25.96 10.16 -24.27
N PRO A 89 26.71 9.13 -23.83
CA PRO A 89 27.37 8.22 -24.74
C PRO A 89 26.32 7.50 -25.61
N PRO A 90 26.47 7.50 -26.95
CA PRO A 90 25.54 6.80 -27.82
C PRO A 90 25.58 5.29 -27.55
N GLN A 91 24.42 4.65 -27.61
CA GLN A 91 24.35 3.19 -27.55
C GLN A 91 25.17 2.60 -28.70
N LEU A 92 26.16 1.79 -28.35
CA LEU A 92 27.09 1.14 -29.29
C LEU A 92 26.31 0.35 -30.34
N THR A 93 26.13 0.91 -31.53
CA THR A 93 25.68 0.15 -32.70
C THR A 93 26.86 -0.03 -33.63
N SER A 94 27.62 -1.12 -33.49
CA SER A 94 28.61 -1.50 -34.49
C SER A 94 28.60 -2.99 -34.80
N ARG A 95 29.00 -3.28 -36.04
CA ARG A 95 28.98 -4.60 -36.68
C ARG A 95 30.18 -5.43 -36.25
N HIS A 96 29.94 -6.73 -36.08
CA HIS A 96 30.86 -7.87 -35.88
C HIS A 96 32.30 -7.66 -36.41
N SER A 97 33.39 -8.02 -35.72
CA SER A 97 33.70 -9.29 -35.03
C SER A 97 34.96 -9.19 -34.14
N GLU A 98 35.08 -10.12 -33.18
CA GLU A 98 36.26 -10.53 -32.37
C GLU A 98 36.43 -9.84 -30.99
N ILE A 99 36.01 -10.58 -29.95
CA ILE A 99 35.98 -10.31 -28.49
C ILE A 99 35.05 -9.15 -28.09
N HIS A 100 33.74 -9.41 -28.10
CA HIS A 100 32.77 -8.57 -27.42
C HIS A 100 32.73 -8.93 -25.94
N TYR A 101 33.19 -8.03 -25.07
CA TYR A 101 32.75 -8.07 -23.68
C TYR A 101 31.26 -7.69 -23.66
N ASN A 102 30.40 -8.59 -23.20
CA ASN A 102 28.99 -8.26 -23.00
C ASN A 102 28.84 -7.26 -21.83
N PHE A 103 27.66 -6.67 -21.66
CA PHE A 103 27.40 -5.69 -20.60
C PHE A 103 27.80 -6.19 -19.20
N TYR A 104 27.51 -7.45 -18.89
CA TYR A 104 27.86 -8.09 -17.61
C TYR A 104 29.38 -8.24 -17.44
N GLN A 105 30.10 -8.60 -18.50
CA GLN A 105 31.56 -8.72 -18.49
C GLN A 105 32.24 -7.36 -18.31
N VAL A 106 31.65 -6.28 -18.85
CA VAL A 106 32.13 -4.92 -18.60
C VAL A 106 31.94 -4.54 -17.13
N LEU A 107 30.76 -4.77 -16.57
CA LEU A 107 30.47 -4.47 -15.15
C LEU A 107 31.31 -5.32 -14.20
N ALA A 108 31.39 -6.64 -14.42
CA ALA A 108 32.27 -7.54 -13.68
C ALA A 108 33.74 -7.09 -13.79
N GLY A 109 34.15 -6.59 -14.96
CA GLY A 109 35.49 -6.09 -15.19
C GLY A 109 35.84 -4.80 -14.43
N VAL A 110 34.86 -3.97 -14.04
CA VAL A 110 35.10 -2.73 -13.27
C VAL A 110 34.70 -2.84 -11.81
N THR A 111 34.18 -4.00 -11.40
CA THR A 111 33.76 -4.28 -10.04
C THR A 111 34.51 -5.49 -9.49
N HIS A 112 34.28 -5.79 -8.22
CA HIS A 112 34.78 -6.97 -7.53
C HIS A 112 33.76 -8.12 -7.58
N LEU A 113 32.92 -8.14 -8.61
CA LEU A 113 31.84 -9.10 -8.82
C LEU A 113 32.13 -9.92 -10.09
N ASP A 114 31.72 -11.18 -10.12
CA ASP A 114 31.80 -12.00 -11.33
C ASP A 114 30.57 -11.81 -12.25
N GLU A 115 30.65 -12.33 -13.48
CA GLU A 115 29.59 -12.19 -14.49
C GLU A 115 28.26 -12.78 -14.01
N GLN A 116 28.30 -13.90 -13.29
CA GLN A 116 27.12 -14.59 -12.78
C GLN A 116 26.44 -13.79 -11.66
N GLU A 117 27.22 -13.19 -10.76
CA GLU A 117 26.73 -12.31 -9.71
C GLU A 117 26.00 -11.10 -10.31
N VAL A 118 26.56 -10.49 -11.38
CA VAL A 118 25.91 -9.34 -12.05
C VAL A 118 24.62 -9.77 -12.75
N GLU A 119 24.59 -10.91 -13.45
CA GLU A 119 23.36 -11.44 -14.07
C GLU A 119 22.26 -11.74 -13.03
N GLU A 120 22.63 -12.26 -11.87
CA GLU A 120 21.69 -12.51 -10.78
C GLU A 120 21.16 -11.21 -10.18
N LEU A 121 22.03 -10.22 -9.98
CA LEU A 121 21.64 -8.89 -9.51
C LEU A 121 20.68 -8.19 -10.46
N GLU A 122 20.78 -8.37 -11.78
CA GLU A 122 19.83 -7.78 -12.73
C GLU A 122 18.42 -8.33 -12.51
N LYS A 123 18.29 -9.63 -12.29
CA LYS A 123 16.98 -10.27 -11.97
C LYS A 123 16.41 -9.71 -10.67
N VAL A 124 17.26 -9.48 -9.68
CA VAL A 124 16.86 -8.84 -8.42
C VAL A 124 16.41 -7.41 -8.68
N PHE A 125 17.22 -6.62 -9.39
CA PHE A 125 16.94 -5.22 -9.70
C PHE A 125 15.59 -5.07 -10.41
N GLY A 126 15.30 -5.92 -11.38
CA GLY A 126 13.99 -5.95 -12.06
C GLY A 126 12.80 -6.25 -11.14
N SER A 127 13.02 -6.87 -9.97
CA SER A 127 11.98 -7.13 -8.97
C SER A 127 11.80 -6.03 -7.92
N ILE A 128 12.81 -5.15 -7.77
CA ILE A 128 12.81 -4.10 -6.74
C ILE A 128 12.68 -2.68 -7.32
N ASN A 129 12.95 -2.50 -8.62
CA ASN A 129 12.87 -1.20 -9.28
C ASN A 129 11.44 -0.71 -9.50
N ASP A 130 11.30 0.59 -9.76
CA ASP A 130 10.06 1.11 -10.31
C ASP A 130 9.95 0.66 -11.77
N THR A 131 8.94 -0.14 -12.09
CA THR A 131 8.77 -0.75 -13.41
C THR A 131 8.58 0.27 -14.54
N LYS A 132 8.19 1.52 -14.25
CA LYS A 132 8.04 2.59 -15.25
C LYS A 132 9.34 3.35 -15.47
N LEU A 133 10.11 3.57 -14.40
CA LEU A 133 11.37 4.30 -14.46
C LEU A 133 12.56 3.40 -14.78
N CYS A 134 12.43 2.09 -14.56
CA CYS A 134 13.52 1.12 -14.57
C CYS A 134 14.68 1.51 -13.64
N LYS A 135 14.39 2.28 -12.59
CA LYS A 135 15.34 2.77 -11.59
C LYS A 135 14.75 2.63 -10.18
N LEU A 136 15.60 2.67 -9.16
CA LEU A 136 15.21 2.70 -7.75
C LEU A 136 15.01 4.14 -7.30
N THR A 137 13.78 4.46 -6.88
CA THR A 137 13.48 5.75 -6.25
C THR A 137 13.93 5.75 -4.79
N ARG A 138 14.17 6.93 -4.22
CA ARG A 138 14.48 7.08 -2.78
C ARG A 138 13.45 6.40 -1.87
N ASN A 139 12.15 6.51 -2.20
CA ASN A 139 11.10 5.87 -1.40
C ASN A 139 11.11 4.34 -1.55
N GLY A 140 11.32 3.85 -2.77
CA GLY A 140 11.49 2.41 -3.03
C GLY A 140 12.68 1.84 -2.26
N PHE A 141 13.84 2.52 -2.33
CA PHE A 141 15.04 2.13 -1.59
C PHE A 141 14.81 2.12 -0.08
N GLY A 142 14.19 3.17 0.46
CA GLY A 142 13.81 3.23 1.88
C GLY A 142 12.86 2.11 2.31
N THR A 143 11.99 1.64 1.42
CA THR A 143 11.10 0.49 1.70
C THR A 143 11.88 -0.85 1.74
N LEU A 144 12.98 -0.97 1.00
CA LEU A 144 13.81 -2.19 0.97
C LEU A 144 14.69 -2.35 2.22
N VAL A 145 15.27 -1.25 2.70
CA VAL A 145 16.21 -1.25 3.83
C VAL A 145 15.58 -0.76 5.15
N GLY A 146 14.39 -0.14 5.10
CA GLY A 146 13.67 0.35 6.27
C GLY A 146 13.37 -0.77 7.27
N GLY A 147 13.46 -0.44 8.55
CA GLY A 147 13.41 -1.41 9.65
C GLY A 147 14.70 -2.24 9.82
N ALA A 148 15.48 -2.42 8.76
CA ALA A 148 16.77 -3.13 8.82
C ALA A 148 17.96 -2.21 9.12
N ILE A 149 17.81 -0.89 9.05
CA ILE A 149 18.77 0.12 9.49
C ILE A 149 18.01 1.31 10.07
N ALA A 150 18.66 2.11 10.93
CA ALA A 150 18.03 3.31 11.47
C ALA A 150 17.75 4.35 10.37
N ASP A 151 16.57 4.99 10.46
CA ASP A 151 16.02 5.84 9.40
C ASP A 151 16.96 6.98 8.97
N HIS A 152 17.75 7.52 9.90
CA HIS A 152 18.68 8.62 9.61
C HIS A 152 19.83 8.23 8.67
N PHE A 153 20.18 6.94 8.57
CA PHE A 153 21.20 6.47 7.62
C PHE A 153 20.64 6.24 6.21
N ILE A 154 19.32 6.14 6.03
CA ILE A 154 18.73 5.72 4.74
C ILE A 154 19.05 6.72 3.62
N ASN A 155 18.99 8.03 3.92
CA ASN A 155 19.28 9.06 2.92
C ASN A 155 20.75 9.06 2.50
N GLY A 156 21.66 8.94 3.47
CA GLY A 156 23.09 8.81 3.19
C GLY A 156 23.38 7.54 2.37
N LEU A 157 22.71 6.43 2.71
CA LEU A 157 22.92 5.16 2.02
C LEU A 157 22.44 5.25 0.58
N PHE A 158 21.27 5.84 0.35
CA PHE A 158 20.76 6.09 -1.00
C PHE A 158 21.74 6.93 -1.83
N ARG A 159 22.25 8.04 -1.28
CA ARG A 159 23.23 8.91 -1.95
C ARG A 159 24.54 8.20 -2.28
N ALA A 160 25.03 7.36 -1.38
CA ALA A 160 26.24 6.57 -1.61
C ALA A 160 26.09 5.58 -2.78
N PHE A 161 24.86 5.21 -3.15
CA PHE A 161 24.58 4.43 -4.36
C PHE A 161 24.34 5.32 -5.60
N ASP A 162 23.73 6.50 -5.43
CA ASP A 162 23.42 7.46 -6.50
C ASP A 162 24.65 8.29 -6.91
N GLU A 163 25.59 7.64 -7.62
CA GLU A 163 26.88 8.25 -8.00
C GLU A 163 26.76 9.50 -8.88
N ASN A 164 25.65 9.65 -9.62
CA ASN A 164 25.46 10.76 -10.55
C ASN A 164 24.59 11.91 -9.99
N ASP A 165 24.05 11.75 -8.77
CA ASP A 165 23.18 12.69 -8.06
C ASP A 165 21.93 13.12 -8.86
N ASP A 166 21.34 12.18 -9.63
CA ASP A 166 20.08 12.40 -10.35
C ASP A 166 18.83 12.08 -9.50
N GLY A 167 19.03 11.60 -8.27
CA GLY A 167 17.99 11.24 -7.33
C GLY A 167 17.39 9.85 -7.57
N LEU A 168 18.00 9.02 -8.44
CA LEU A 168 17.54 7.70 -8.84
C LEU A 168 18.71 6.71 -9.01
N VAL A 169 18.68 5.61 -8.28
CA VAL A 169 19.71 4.57 -8.41
C VAL A 169 19.39 3.65 -9.59
N ASP A 170 20.26 3.63 -10.60
CA ASP A 170 20.20 2.70 -11.73
C ASP A 170 20.91 1.36 -11.44
N PHE A 171 20.85 0.44 -12.41
CA PHE A 171 21.43 -0.89 -12.24
C PHE A 171 22.96 -0.86 -12.08
N LYS A 172 23.65 -0.01 -12.84
CA LYS A 172 25.11 0.12 -12.77
C LYS A 172 25.52 0.66 -11.40
N GLU A 173 24.83 1.70 -10.94
CA GLU A 173 25.01 2.31 -9.61
C GLU A 173 24.80 1.30 -8.48
N LEU A 174 23.75 0.48 -8.56
CA LEU A 174 23.52 -0.60 -7.58
C LEU A 174 24.70 -1.60 -7.55
N VAL A 175 25.17 -2.04 -8.72
CA VAL A 175 26.26 -3.02 -8.85
C VAL A 175 27.58 -2.43 -8.34
N CYS A 176 27.89 -1.18 -8.69
CA CYS A 176 29.07 -0.46 -8.22
C CYS A 176 29.05 -0.26 -6.70
N GLY A 177 27.93 0.20 -6.13
CA GLY A 177 27.78 0.39 -4.69
C GLY A 177 27.82 -0.93 -3.89
N LEU A 178 27.23 -2.01 -4.40
CA LEU A 178 27.35 -3.35 -3.80
C LEU A 178 28.77 -3.88 -3.87
N SER A 179 29.46 -3.63 -4.99
CA SER A 179 30.88 -3.97 -5.10
C SER A 179 31.71 -3.22 -4.07
N ALA A 180 31.55 -1.89 -3.97
CA ALA A 180 32.31 -1.05 -3.05
C ALA A 180 32.05 -1.38 -1.58
N SER A 181 30.79 -1.67 -1.22
CA SER A 181 30.39 -1.93 0.17
C SER A 181 30.57 -3.38 0.63
N CYS A 182 30.47 -4.37 -0.25
CA CYS A 182 30.41 -5.79 0.14
C CYS A 182 31.59 -6.65 -0.35
N ARG A 183 32.16 -6.37 -1.52
CA ARG A 183 33.21 -7.21 -2.16
C ARG A 183 34.57 -6.53 -2.25
N GLY A 184 34.59 -5.21 -2.22
CA GLY A 184 35.81 -4.41 -2.33
C GLY A 184 36.77 -4.63 -1.16
N PRO A 185 38.05 -4.26 -1.35
CA PRO A 185 39.02 -4.26 -0.26
C PRO A 185 38.53 -3.40 0.90
N HIS A 186 39.04 -3.66 2.11
CA HIS A 186 38.59 -2.96 3.32
C HIS A 186 38.64 -1.43 3.20
N THR A 187 39.69 -0.88 2.56
CA THR A 187 39.80 0.57 2.28
C THR A 187 38.65 1.10 1.41
N ALA A 188 38.22 0.36 0.38
CA ALA A 188 37.10 0.78 -0.47
C ALA A 188 35.77 0.75 0.30
N ARG A 189 35.60 -0.24 1.18
CA ARG A 189 34.44 -0.34 2.07
C ARG A 189 34.36 0.80 3.07
N LEU A 190 35.50 1.25 3.61
CA LEU A 190 35.56 2.43 4.48
C LEU A 190 35.29 3.73 3.71
N ASN A 191 35.78 3.85 2.47
CA ASN A 191 35.43 4.99 1.61
C ASN A 191 33.92 5.05 1.33
N PHE A 192 33.27 3.91 1.11
CA PHE A 192 31.82 3.85 0.95
C PHE A 192 31.08 4.33 2.21
N ILE A 193 31.59 4.03 3.41
CA ILE A 193 31.02 4.58 4.65
C ILE A 193 31.22 6.09 4.74
N ALA A 194 32.35 6.63 4.29
CA ALA A 194 32.56 8.07 4.26
C ALA A 194 31.49 8.77 3.39
N GLN A 195 31.19 8.21 2.22
CA GLN A 195 30.15 8.71 1.31
C GLN A 195 28.75 8.73 1.93
N LEU A 196 28.49 7.89 2.95
CA LEU A 196 27.22 7.90 3.69
C LEU A 196 26.96 9.24 4.40
N PHE A 197 28.03 9.92 4.80
CA PHE A 197 27.99 11.15 5.57
C PHE A 197 28.36 12.38 4.75
N ASP A 198 28.91 12.20 3.55
CA ASP A 198 29.17 13.29 2.60
C ASP A 198 27.84 13.81 2.04
N SER A 199 27.36 14.93 2.59
CA SER A 199 26.02 15.43 2.29
C SER A 199 25.91 16.15 0.95
N ASP A 200 27.02 16.67 0.43
CA ASP A 200 27.08 17.45 -0.82
C ASP A 200 27.84 16.74 -1.94
N GLY A 201 28.44 15.58 -1.66
CA GLY A 201 29.08 14.71 -2.65
C GLY A 201 30.36 15.29 -3.21
N ASP A 202 30.99 16.24 -2.51
CA ASP A 202 32.21 16.90 -2.97
C ASP A 202 33.50 16.06 -2.73
N GLY A 203 33.35 14.91 -2.04
CA GLY A 203 34.45 14.03 -1.67
C GLY A 203 35.18 14.45 -0.39
N TYR A 204 34.64 15.41 0.36
CA TYR A 204 35.13 15.85 1.65
C TYR A 204 34.00 15.82 2.68
N LEU A 205 34.34 15.48 3.92
CA LEU A 205 33.40 15.63 5.01
C LEU A 205 33.52 17.04 5.57
N SER A 206 32.45 17.83 5.43
CA SER A 206 32.36 19.14 6.06
C SER A 206 32.34 19.00 7.59
N LYS A 207 32.53 20.11 8.30
CA LYS A 207 32.40 20.13 9.75
C LYS A 207 31.02 19.66 10.22
N GLU A 208 29.97 19.94 9.46
CA GLU A 208 28.61 19.50 9.77
C GLU A 208 28.45 17.99 9.57
N ASP A 209 29.04 17.44 8.51
CA ASP A 209 29.05 16.00 8.23
C ASP A 209 29.80 15.22 9.31
N ILE A 210 30.96 15.72 9.74
CA ILE A 210 31.75 15.09 10.82
C ILE A 210 30.96 15.08 12.14
N LEU A 211 30.28 16.18 12.47
CA LEU A 211 29.45 16.25 13.68
C LEU A 211 28.24 15.30 13.59
N SER A 212 27.60 15.24 12.42
CA SER A 212 26.51 14.31 12.12
C SER A 212 26.98 12.86 12.26
N LEU A 213 28.15 12.54 11.72
CA LEU A 213 28.80 11.24 11.82
C LEU A 213 29.04 10.82 13.27
N TYR A 214 29.64 11.69 14.07
CA TYR A 214 29.87 11.42 15.50
C TYR A 214 28.57 11.24 16.28
N ALA A 215 27.54 12.01 15.96
CA ALA A 215 26.23 11.90 16.59
C ALA A 215 25.55 10.57 16.23
N HIS A 216 25.53 10.21 14.95
CA HIS A 216 24.89 8.98 14.47
C HIS A 216 25.60 7.71 14.94
N LEU A 217 26.93 7.74 15.05
CA LEU A 217 27.73 6.64 15.62
C LEU A 217 27.77 6.65 17.16
N ASN A 218 27.17 7.64 17.81
CA ASN A 218 27.14 7.81 19.26
C ASN A 218 28.56 7.74 19.90
N LEU A 219 29.49 8.49 19.33
CA LEU A 219 30.90 8.46 19.71
C LEU A 219 31.23 9.35 20.89
N ASP A 220 31.98 8.81 21.85
CA ASP A 220 32.56 9.58 22.95
C ASP A 220 33.53 10.65 22.44
N LYS A 221 33.58 11.80 23.15
CA LYS A 221 34.44 12.94 22.77
C LYS A 221 35.92 12.58 22.63
N THR A 222 36.39 11.53 23.29
CA THR A 222 37.79 11.07 23.22
C THR A 222 38.12 10.39 21.90
N LEU A 223 37.12 9.90 21.16
CA LEU A 223 37.28 9.20 19.88
C LEU A 223 36.98 10.11 18.67
N GLN A 224 36.60 11.36 18.92
CA GLN A 224 36.27 12.36 17.88
C GLN A 224 37.55 13.05 17.38
N THR A 225 38.40 12.31 16.68
CA THR A 225 39.77 12.72 16.33
C THR A 225 40.05 12.74 14.83
N ILE A 226 39.02 12.84 13.99
CA ILE A 226 39.20 12.96 12.53
C ILE A 226 40.00 14.23 12.26
N HIS A 227 41.08 14.09 11.48
CA HIS A 227 41.91 15.21 11.07
C HIS A 227 41.21 16.03 9.99
N THR A 228 41.24 17.35 10.13
CA THR A 228 40.67 18.29 9.16
C THR A 228 41.75 19.22 8.62
N ASP A 229 41.55 19.71 7.39
CA ASP A 229 42.36 20.75 6.76
C ASP A 229 42.15 22.13 7.41
N GLU A 230 42.81 23.16 6.86
CA GLU A 230 42.70 24.56 7.32
C GLU A 230 41.27 25.13 7.18
N LEU A 231 40.45 24.54 6.29
CA LEU A 231 39.06 24.91 6.06
C LEU A 231 38.09 24.13 6.96
N GLY A 232 38.59 23.21 7.80
CA GLY A 232 37.80 22.39 8.70
C GLY A 232 37.08 21.23 8.00
N ARG A 233 37.56 20.80 6.82
CA ARG A 233 37.05 19.65 6.07
C ARG A 233 38.00 18.45 6.22
N ALA A 234 37.47 17.24 6.25
CA ALA A 234 38.27 16.02 6.24
C ALA A 234 38.19 15.36 4.86
N SER A 235 39.33 14.91 4.31
CA SER A 235 39.30 14.09 3.10
C SER A 235 38.76 12.68 3.42
N LEU A 236 38.30 11.94 2.41
CA LEU A 236 37.93 10.53 2.60
C LEU A 236 39.12 9.71 3.16
N THR A 237 40.35 10.09 2.83
CA THR A 237 41.54 9.39 3.35
C THR A 237 41.73 9.63 4.85
N ASP A 238 41.49 10.86 5.33
CA ASP A 238 41.56 11.19 6.76
C ASP A 238 40.49 10.42 7.54
N PHE A 239 39.28 10.33 6.97
CA PHE A 239 38.22 9.48 7.52
C PHE A 239 38.65 8.01 7.60
N VAL A 240 39.17 7.45 6.50
CA VAL A 240 39.60 6.04 6.45
C VAL A 240 40.70 5.75 7.47
N CYS A 241 41.68 6.64 7.62
CA CYS A 241 42.74 6.49 8.63
C CYS A 241 42.15 6.41 10.05
N TRP A 242 41.22 7.28 10.38
CA TRP A 242 40.53 7.27 11.67
C TRP A 242 39.62 6.04 11.85
N ALA A 243 38.89 5.65 10.80
CA ALA A 243 37.95 4.54 10.81
C ALA A 243 38.62 3.19 11.08
N ASN A 244 39.85 2.98 10.58
CA ASN A 244 40.62 1.74 10.82
C ASN A 244 40.91 1.48 12.31
N GLU A 245 40.89 2.52 13.15
CA GLU A 245 41.14 2.41 14.59
C GLU A 245 39.84 2.46 15.41
N THR A 246 38.68 2.53 14.75
CA THR A 246 37.39 2.82 15.39
C THR A 246 36.37 1.70 15.20
N LYS A 247 36.21 0.86 16.24
CA LYS A 247 35.36 -0.33 16.22
C LYS A 247 33.90 -0.10 15.78
N CYS A 248 33.28 1.02 16.15
CA CYS A 248 31.87 1.26 15.77
C CYS A 248 31.68 1.45 14.26
N VAL A 249 32.75 1.79 13.52
CA VAL A 249 32.71 1.86 12.06
C VAL A 249 32.67 0.45 11.46
N ASP A 250 33.37 -0.52 12.07
CA ASP A 250 33.26 -1.93 11.69
C ASP A 250 31.84 -2.45 11.92
N ASP A 251 31.20 -2.09 13.04
CA ASP A 251 29.81 -2.47 13.33
C ASP A 251 28.86 -1.90 12.26
N LEU A 252 29.04 -0.64 11.83
CA LEU A 252 28.27 -0.04 10.74
C LEU A 252 28.56 -0.73 9.40
N LEU A 253 29.82 -1.09 9.14
CA LEU A 253 30.21 -1.82 7.93
C LEU A 253 29.50 -3.17 7.87
N GLU A 254 29.47 -3.92 8.98
CA GLU A 254 28.75 -5.19 9.06
C GLU A 254 27.26 -5.02 8.76
N ILE A 255 26.64 -3.94 9.25
CA ILE A 255 25.23 -3.61 8.94
C ILE A 255 25.06 -3.40 7.44
N ILE A 256 25.91 -2.57 6.81
CA ILE A 256 25.83 -2.28 5.37
C ILE A 256 26.03 -3.56 4.54
N VAL A 257 27.00 -4.41 4.91
CA VAL A 257 27.23 -5.70 4.26
C VAL A 257 26.00 -6.60 4.39
N GLN A 258 25.35 -6.65 5.56
CA GLN A 258 24.12 -7.40 5.73
C GLN A 258 23.00 -6.87 4.83
N LEU A 259 22.82 -5.55 4.73
CA LEU A 259 21.83 -4.93 3.83
C LEU A 259 22.11 -5.26 2.36
N GLY A 260 23.38 -5.21 1.94
CA GLY A 260 23.79 -5.52 0.58
C GLY A 260 23.36 -6.93 0.14
N HIS A 261 23.56 -7.91 1.02
CA HIS A 261 23.19 -9.30 0.73
C HIS A 261 21.69 -9.56 0.90
N ILE A 262 21.08 -9.08 2.00
CA ILE A 262 19.69 -9.42 2.36
C ILE A 262 18.69 -8.53 1.62
N CYS A 263 18.85 -7.21 1.69
CA CYS A 263 17.87 -6.25 1.17
C CYS A 263 18.09 -5.94 -0.31
N LEU A 264 19.35 -5.76 -0.73
CA LEU A 264 19.71 -5.33 -2.09
C LEU A 264 20.05 -6.50 -3.02
N GLY A 265 20.36 -7.66 -2.44
CA GLY A 265 20.27 -8.94 -3.11
C GLY A 265 21.54 -9.52 -3.70
N LEU A 266 22.71 -9.08 -3.23
CA LEU A 266 23.96 -9.75 -3.52
C LEU A 266 23.97 -11.16 -2.92
N HIS A 267 24.27 -12.19 -3.74
CA HIS A 267 24.40 -13.55 -3.24
C HIS A 267 25.66 -13.67 -2.34
N PRO A 268 25.61 -14.37 -1.19
CA PRO A 268 26.81 -14.63 -0.40
C PRO A 268 27.88 -15.41 -1.21
N SER A 269 29.15 -15.02 -1.11
CA SER A 269 30.24 -15.68 -1.86
C SER A 269 30.64 -17.04 -1.29
N SER A 270 30.33 -17.29 -0.02
CA SER A 270 30.66 -18.53 0.68
C SER A 270 29.63 -18.84 1.77
N ALA A 271 29.61 -20.10 2.20
CA ALA A 271 28.75 -20.55 3.29
C ALA A 271 29.02 -19.81 4.61
N GLU A 272 30.28 -19.41 4.86
CA GLU A 272 30.67 -18.62 6.04
C GLU A 272 30.09 -17.21 5.99
N VAL A 273 30.14 -16.55 4.83
CA VAL A 273 29.56 -15.22 4.64
C VAL A 273 28.05 -15.27 4.83
N GLU A 274 27.37 -16.28 4.25
CA GLU A 274 25.94 -16.46 4.42
C GLU A 274 25.56 -16.64 5.90
N LEU A 275 26.25 -17.55 6.61
CA LEU A 275 25.98 -17.82 8.01
C LEU A 275 26.17 -16.55 8.86
N THR A 276 27.26 -15.82 8.63
CA THR A 276 27.60 -14.59 9.37
C THR A 276 26.57 -13.49 9.13
N VAL A 277 26.23 -13.24 7.85
CA VAL A 277 25.25 -12.21 7.46
C VAL A 277 23.86 -12.52 8.02
N VAL A 278 23.39 -13.76 7.84
CA VAL A 278 22.04 -14.16 8.26
C VAL A 278 21.91 -14.16 9.79
N CYS A 279 22.90 -14.71 10.51
CA CYS A 279 22.87 -14.74 11.97
C CYS A 279 23.00 -13.34 12.58
N GLY A 280 23.93 -12.53 12.06
CA GLY A 280 24.12 -11.15 12.50
C GLY A 280 22.88 -10.29 12.27
N PHE A 281 22.25 -10.43 11.11
CA PHE A 281 21.00 -9.73 10.80
C PHE A 281 19.86 -10.16 11.73
N LYS A 282 19.65 -11.47 11.93
CA LYS A 282 18.58 -12.00 12.80
C LYS A 282 18.77 -11.59 14.26
N GLN A 283 20.01 -11.49 14.74
CA GLN A 283 20.30 -11.06 16.11
C GLN A 283 20.01 -9.57 16.31
N ARG A 284 20.28 -8.75 15.28
CA ARG A 284 20.20 -7.29 15.34
C ARG A 284 18.77 -6.78 15.16
N VAL A 285 18.06 -7.28 14.16
CA VAL A 285 16.73 -6.81 13.78
C VAL A 285 15.67 -7.34 14.76
N GLN A 286 15.03 -6.41 15.46
CA GLN A 286 13.99 -6.70 16.47
C GLN A 286 12.61 -6.86 15.84
N LEU A 287 11.70 -7.59 16.51
CA LEU A 287 10.35 -7.89 15.97
C LEU A 287 9.51 -6.65 15.66
N ASP A 288 9.71 -5.54 16.37
CA ASP A 288 9.02 -4.26 16.17
C ASP A 288 9.53 -3.48 14.94
N ALA A 289 10.62 -3.92 14.30
CA ALA A 289 11.14 -3.30 13.08
C ALA A 289 10.20 -3.44 11.87
N PHE A 290 9.34 -4.45 11.86
CA PHE A 290 8.39 -4.71 10.77
C PHE A 290 7.01 -5.07 11.33
N THR A 291 5.95 -4.66 10.62
CA THR A 291 4.56 -5.01 10.97
C THR A 291 4.23 -6.47 10.72
N GLU A 292 4.96 -7.11 9.80
CA GLU A 292 4.75 -8.49 9.37
C GLU A 292 6.08 -9.24 9.28
N TRP A 293 6.06 -10.51 9.64
CA TRP A 293 7.21 -11.40 9.65
C TRP A 293 6.84 -12.74 9.01
N ASN A 294 7.81 -13.45 8.46
CA ASN A 294 7.60 -14.83 8.03
C ASN A 294 8.10 -15.78 9.11
N ILE A 295 7.47 -16.94 9.21
CA ILE A 295 7.96 -18.02 10.07
C ILE A 295 8.52 -19.16 9.22
N VAL A 296 9.64 -19.73 9.67
CA VAL A 296 10.31 -20.85 9.03
C VAL A 296 10.50 -21.97 10.03
N SER A 297 10.32 -23.23 9.62
CA SER A 297 10.56 -24.37 10.51
C SER A 297 11.95 -24.34 11.14
N SER A 298 12.04 -24.49 12.46
CA SER A 298 13.32 -24.64 13.16
C SER A 298 14.03 -25.96 12.77
N GLU A 299 13.31 -26.93 12.21
CA GLU A 299 13.92 -28.14 11.64
C GLU A 299 14.73 -27.80 10.39
N TRP A 300 14.13 -27.08 9.43
CA TRP A 300 14.85 -26.62 8.25
C TRP A 300 15.98 -25.66 8.64
N TRP A 301 15.75 -24.75 9.59
CA TRP A 301 16.79 -23.84 10.06
C TRP A 301 18.04 -24.57 10.59
N ARG A 302 17.85 -25.63 11.38
CA ARG A 302 18.97 -26.48 11.85
C ARG A 302 19.68 -27.19 10.69
N GLN A 303 18.93 -27.65 9.68
CA GLN A 303 19.52 -28.25 8.48
C GLN A 303 20.32 -27.24 7.68
N TRP A 304 19.84 -26.00 7.54
CA TRP A 304 20.55 -24.89 6.91
C TRP A 304 21.87 -24.60 7.62
N VAL A 305 21.84 -24.38 8.96
CA VAL A 305 23.06 -24.15 9.75
C VAL A 305 24.07 -25.30 9.58
N HIS A 306 23.61 -26.54 9.72
CA HIS A 306 24.47 -27.72 9.57
C HIS A 306 25.06 -27.82 8.16
N ALA A 307 24.24 -27.57 7.13
CA ALA A 307 24.66 -27.63 5.75
C ALA A 307 25.76 -26.60 5.46
N LEU A 308 25.60 -25.36 5.91
CA LEU A 308 26.63 -24.32 5.76
C LEU A 308 27.91 -24.62 6.55
N MET A 309 27.80 -25.05 7.81
CA MET A 309 28.97 -25.41 8.64
C MET A 309 29.79 -26.59 8.07
N SER A 310 29.11 -27.51 7.38
CA SER A 310 29.71 -28.67 6.71
C SER A 310 30.10 -28.41 5.25
N ASN A 311 29.88 -27.18 4.75
CA ASN A 311 30.07 -26.78 3.36
C ASN A 311 29.35 -27.72 2.36
N SER A 312 28.14 -28.15 2.70
CA SER A 312 27.28 -28.99 1.88
C SER A 312 26.11 -28.20 1.29
N LYS A 313 25.42 -28.77 0.30
CA LYS A 313 24.27 -28.11 -0.35
C LYS A 313 23.11 -27.96 0.63
N VAL A 314 22.66 -26.72 0.82
CA VAL A 314 21.47 -26.39 1.60
C VAL A 314 20.20 -26.97 0.92
N PRO A 315 19.32 -27.65 1.67
CA PRO A 315 18.05 -28.13 1.11
C PRO A 315 17.06 -26.96 0.90
N PRO A 316 16.14 -27.05 -0.07
CA PRO A 316 15.09 -26.04 -0.24
C PRO A 316 14.25 -25.86 1.03
N ILE A 317 13.73 -24.64 1.25
CA ILE A 317 12.94 -24.32 2.44
C ILE A 317 11.75 -25.27 2.57
N ASN A 318 11.60 -25.86 3.75
CA ASN A 318 10.54 -26.80 4.05
C ASN A 318 9.86 -26.51 5.41
N ASN A 319 8.60 -26.10 5.35
CA ASN A 319 7.77 -25.78 6.52
C ASN A 319 6.81 -26.92 6.92
N ALA A 320 6.94 -28.12 6.36
CA ALA A 320 6.00 -29.23 6.59
C ALA A 320 5.84 -29.61 8.07
N SER A 321 6.88 -29.44 8.90
CA SER A 321 6.85 -29.79 10.32
C SER A 321 5.99 -28.85 11.18
N ILE A 322 5.67 -27.65 10.68
CA ILE A 322 4.87 -26.64 11.40
C ILE A 322 3.48 -26.42 10.79
N ILE A 323 3.20 -27.08 9.66
CA ILE A 323 1.91 -27.03 8.97
C ILE A 323 1.05 -28.22 9.40
N THR A 324 -0.24 -27.99 9.60
CA THR A 324 -1.22 -29.07 9.81
C THR A 324 -2.01 -29.34 8.53
N VAL A 325 -2.54 -30.55 8.38
CA VAL A 325 -3.57 -30.80 7.37
C VAL A 325 -4.89 -30.22 7.88
N LYS A 326 -5.60 -29.44 7.05
CA LYS A 326 -6.95 -28.95 7.39
C LYS A 326 -7.84 -30.16 7.74
N GLN A 327 -8.63 -30.11 8.81
CA GLN A 327 -9.51 -31.22 9.19
C GLN A 327 -10.74 -31.28 8.27
N LYS A 328 -10.99 -32.44 7.63
CA LYS A 328 -12.08 -32.66 6.63
C LYS A 328 -13.50 -32.24 7.04
N ASN A 329 -13.77 -31.99 8.32
CA ASN A 329 -15.12 -31.75 8.86
C ASN A 329 -15.43 -30.28 9.18
N ASP A 330 -14.52 -29.35 8.90
CA ASP A 330 -14.73 -27.92 9.16
C ASP A 330 -15.44 -27.23 7.98
N TRP A 331 -16.34 -26.27 8.24
CA TRP A 331 -17.08 -25.52 7.21
C TRP A 331 -16.15 -24.81 6.23
N SER A 332 -14.92 -24.51 6.67
CA SER A 332 -13.81 -23.97 5.90
C SER A 332 -13.40 -24.78 4.66
N TYR A 333 -13.87 -26.04 4.51
CA TYR A 333 -13.70 -26.83 3.29
C TYR A 333 -14.80 -26.64 2.23
N LYS A 334 -15.98 -26.17 2.63
CA LYS A 334 -17.15 -26.07 1.75
C LYS A 334 -17.21 -24.75 0.99
N VAL A 335 -16.38 -23.79 1.36
CA VAL A 335 -16.35 -22.43 0.80
C VAL A 335 -14.91 -22.00 0.51
N PRO A 336 -14.69 -21.10 -0.47
CA PRO A 336 -13.37 -20.57 -0.76
C PRO A 336 -12.76 -19.82 0.45
N SER A 337 -11.44 -19.90 0.58
CA SER A 337 -10.64 -19.20 1.60
C SER A 337 -10.00 -17.98 0.97
N LEU A 338 -10.23 -16.79 1.54
CA LEU A 338 -9.64 -15.52 1.07
C LEU A 338 -8.41 -15.08 1.89
N SER A 339 -7.98 -15.89 2.87
CA SER A 339 -6.85 -15.59 3.75
C SER A 339 -5.50 -15.56 3.03
N ASN A 340 -4.66 -14.59 3.37
CA ASN A 340 -3.31 -14.43 2.83
C ASN A 340 -2.20 -15.11 3.67
N GLU A 341 -2.56 -15.74 4.80
CA GLU A 341 -1.58 -16.28 5.77
C GLU A 341 -0.87 -17.59 5.36
N GLY A 342 -1.22 -18.12 4.18
CA GLY A 342 -0.68 -19.38 3.68
C GLY A 342 -1.34 -20.63 4.28
N ALA A 343 -0.55 -21.66 4.54
CA ALA A 343 -1.04 -22.94 5.03
C ALA A 343 -1.39 -22.88 6.54
N PRO A 344 -2.38 -23.66 7.01
CA PRO A 344 -2.76 -23.67 8.42
C PRO A 344 -1.63 -24.25 9.28
N LEU A 345 -1.40 -23.63 10.44
CA LEU A 345 -0.34 -24.05 11.35
C LEU A 345 -0.79 -25.14 12.30
N ALA A 346 0.16 -25.98 12.71
CA ALA A 346 0.00 -26.81 13.89
C ALA A 346 -0.25 -25.94 15.14
N GLN A 347 -0.93 -26.49 16.14
CA GLN A 347 -1.26 -25.77 17.37
C GLN A 347 -0.06 -25.71 18.33
N ASN A 348 -0.01 -24.66 19.16
CA ASN A 348 0.95 -24.47 20.25
C ASN A 348 2.43 -24.43 19.80
N LEU A 349 2.70 -23.81 18.65
CA LEU A 349 4.06 -23.61 18.16
C LEU A 349 4.84 -22.60 19.02
N VAL A 350 6.11 -22.88 19.28
CA VAL A 350 7.01 -22.06 20.09
C VAL A 350 8.18 -21.54 19.27
N ILE A 351 8.43 -20.23 19.35
CA ILE A 351 9.55 -19.55 18.69
C ILE A 351 10.90 -20.09 19.19
N ASN A 352 11.88 -20.22 18.29
CA ASN A 352 13.21 -20.79 18.50
C ASN A 352 13.24 -22.28 18.92
N LYS A 353 12.09 -22.96 18.90
CA LYS A 353 11.98 -24.40 19.15
C LYS A 353 11.39 -25.12 17.94
N ASP A 354 10.20 -24.67 17.55
CA ASP A 354 9.42 -25.25 16.46
C ASP A 354 9.58 -24.42 15.18
N PHE A 355 9.66 -23.08 15.31
CA PHE A 355 9.89 -22.16 14.20
C PHE A 355 10.84 -21.00 14.57
N GLU A 356 11.47 -20.43 13.55
CA GLU A 356 12.22 -19.18 13.59
C GLU A 356 11.39 -18.04 12.99
N ALA A 357 11.47 -16.86 13.62
CA ALA A 357 10.94 -15.63 13.04
C ALA A 357 11.96 -15.00 12.09
N VAL A 358 11.53 -14.68 10.88
CA VAL A 358 12.36 -14.17 9.80
C VAL A 358 11.75 -12.88 9.23
N ALA A 359 12.53 -11.79 9.22
CA ALA A 359 12.09 -10.51 8.68
C ALA A 359 11.73 -10.64 7.17
N PRO A 360 10.82 -9.82 6.63
CA PRO A 360 10.38 -9.94 5.24
C PRO A 360 11.50 -9.91 4.21
N CYS A 361 12.52 -9.04 4.37
CA CYS A 361 13.67 -8.97 3.48
C CYS A 361 14.55 -10.24 3.57
N LEU A 362 14.80 -10.73 4.79
CA LEU A 362 15.56 -11.97 5.01
C LEU A 362 14.84 -13.19 4.43
N TRP A 363 13.51 -13.24 4.57
CA TRP A 363 12.70 -14.30 3.96
C TRP A 363 12.84 -14.32 2.44
N LYS A 364 12.71 -13.16 1.78
CA LYS A 364 12.90 -13.03 0.33
C LYS A 364 14.31 -13.47 -0.09
N ALA A 365 15.33 -13.11 0.69
CA ALA A 365 16.71 -13.50 0.43
C ALA A 365 16.90 -15.03 0.51
N LEU A 366 16.47 -15.66 1.61
CA LEU A 366 16.57 -17.11 1.78
C LEU A 366 15.79 -17.88 0.70
N LEU A 367 14.59 -17.39 0.32
CA LEU A 367 13.79 -18.00 -0.74
C LEU A 367 14.48 -17.89 -2.11
N ARG A 368 15.14 -16.77 -2.40
CA ARG A 368 15.93 -16.60 -3.63
C ARG A 368 17.14 -17.52 -3.66
N TRP A 369 17.86 -17.66 -2.55
CA TRP A 369 19.08 -18.48 -2.48
C TRP A 369 18.79 -19.98 -2.52
N HIS A 370 17.77 -20.45 -1.79
CA HIS A 370 17.54 -21.88 -1.57
C HIS A 370 16.27 -22.44 -2.21
N GLY A 371 15.35 -21.57 -2.64
CA GLY A 371 14.04 -21.97 -3.15
C GLY A 371 13.15 -22.60 -2.07
N SER A 372 12.04 -23.18 -2.50
CA SER A 372 11.06 -23.86 -1.64
C SER A 372 10.83 -25.30 -2.09
N ALA A 373 10.68 -26.21 -1.12
CA ALA A 373 10.39 -27.62 -1.36
C ALA A 373 8.91 -27.86 -1.74
N ALA A 374 8.00 -26.99 -1.30
CA ALA A 374 6.56 -27.11 -1.51
C ALA A 374 6.02 -25.99 -2.40
N ARG A 375 4.89 -26.24 -3.08
CA ARG A 375 4.11 -25.20 -3.80
C ARG A 375 3.10 -24.49 -2.90
N GLU A 376 2.59 -25.18 -1.87
CA GLU A 376 1.67 -24.64 -0.87
C GLU A 376 2.40 -24.38 0.44
N GLY A 377 2.00 -23.33 1.18
CA GLY A 377 2.61 -23.00 2.47
C GLY A 377 4.07 -22.51 2.38
N ILE A 378 4.47 -21.97 1.22
CA ILE A 378 5.79 -21.39 1.00
C ILE A 378 5.99 -20.23 1.97
N SER A 379 5.17 -19.19 1.85
CA SER A 379 5.16 -18.06 2.75
C SER A 379 4.16 -18.31 3.88
N LEU A 380 4.63 -18.19 5.12
CA LEU A 380 3.81 -18.22 6.33
C LEU A 380 3.96 -16.86 7.03
N GLN A 381 3.33 -15.84 6.46
CA GLN A 381 3.42 -14.48 6.95
C GLN A 381 2.49 -14.27 8.15
N ARG A 382 2.97 -13.58 9.19
CA ARG A 382 2.26 -13.33 10.45
C ARG A 382 2.47 -11.88 10.88
N ARG A 383 1.42 -11.29 11.46
CA ARG A 383 1.44 -9.91 11.94
C ARG A 383 2.06 -9.81 13.34
N ILE A 384 2.72 -8.71 13.61
CA ILE A 384 3.27 -8.40 14.93
C ILE A 384 2.27 -7.56 15.71
N LEU A 385 1.91 -8.04 16.90
CA LEU A 385 0.96 -7.38 17.80
C LEU A 385 1.59 -7.14 19.17
N PRO A 386 1.10 -6.16 19.94
CA PRO A 386 1.40 -6.09 21.36
C PRO A 386 0.86 -7.31 22.11
N ALA A 387 1.66 -7.88 23.01
CA ALA A 387 1.31 -9.10 23.77
C ALA A 387 -0.08 -9.09 24.41
N ARG A 388 -0.52 -7.95 24.97
CA ARG A 388 -1.84 -7.77 25.58
C ARG A 388 -3.04 -8.06 24.67
N ILE A 389 -2.86 -7.98 23.34
CA ILE A 389 -3.93 -8.22 22.35
C ILE A 389 -4.08 -9.72 22.10
N VAL A 390 -2.97 -10.46 22.13
CA VAL A 390 -2.95 -11.90 21.87
C VAL A 390 -3.24 -12.69 23.15
N ASP A 391 -2.68 -12.24 24.28
CA ASP A 391 -2.89 -12.84 25.60
C ASP A 391 -3.46 -11.80 26.59
N PRO A 392 -4.76 -11.89 26.92
CA PRO A 392 -5.40 -11.00 27.88
C PRO A 392 -4.79 -11.05 29.28
N THR A 393 -4.04 -12.10 29.63
CA THR A 393 -3.36 -12.20 30.93
C THR A 393 -2.08 -11.36 31.00
N ALA A 394 -1.54 -10.95 29.84
CA ALA A 394 -0.34 -10.13 29.71
C ALA A 394 -0.62 -8.62 29.77
N VAL A 395 -1.46 -8.19 30.71
CA VAL A 395 -2.06 -6.83 30.78
C VAL A 395 -1.03 -5.69 30.71
N ASN A 396 0.16 -5.87 31.29
CA ASN A 396 1.21 -4.84 31.35
C ASN A 396 2.35 -5.03 30.33
N SER A 397 2.26 -6.02 29.44
CA SER A 397 3.32 -6.29 28.47
C SER A 397 3.05 -5.54 27.16
N THR A 398 3.94 -4.61 26.84
CA THR A 398 4.01 -3.96 25.52
C THR A 398 4.92 -4.68 24.55
N LYS A 399 5.50 -5.83 24.95
CA LYS A 399 6.43 -6.57 24.10
C LYS A 399 5.73 -7.02 22.81
N PRO A 400 6.37 -6.85 21.64
CA PRO A 400 5.85 -7.36 20.37
C PRO A 400 5.85 -8.90 20.40
N VAL A 401 4.78 -9.49 19.90
CA VAL A 401 4.62 -10.94 19.71
C VAL A 401 4.06 -11.22 18.33
N ILE A 402 4.38 -12.39 17.79
CA ILE A 402 3.86 -12.84 16.50
C ILE A 402 2.46 -13.42 16.71
N GLU A 403 1.47 -12.87 16.02
CA GLU A 403 0.11 -13.41 15.99
C GLU A 403 0.10 -14.67 15.11
N LEU A 404 0.34 -15.84 15.69
CA LEU A 404 0.39 -17.12 14.94
C LEU A 404 -0.97 -17.59 14.42
N TYR A 405 -2.03 -17.28 15.17
CA TYR A 405 -3.39 -17.75 14.94
C TYR A 405 -4.34 -16.53 14.92
N PRO A 406 -4.59 -15.92 13.76
CA PRO A 406 -5.59 -14.86 13.61
C PRO A 406 -7.01 -15.37 13.89
N LEU A 407 -7.98 -14.46 13.83
CA LEU A 407 -9.39 -14.80 13.97
C LEU A 407 -9.91 -15.45 12.70
N THR A 408 -10.74 -16.49 12.83
CA THR A 408 -11.38 -17.14 11.67
C THR A 408 -12.80 -16.62 11.48
N LEU A 409 -13.05 -15.93 10.37
CA LEU A 409 -14.32 -15.31 10.06
C LEU A 409 -15.03 -16.08 8.95
N LEU A 410 -16.25 -16.55 9.22
CA LEU A 410 -17.14 -17.09 8.20
C LEU A 410 -18.00 -15.95 7.66
N ILE A 411 -17.84 -15.64 6.37
CA ILE A 411 -18.63 -14.62 5.69
C ILE A 411 -19.86 -15.29 5.08
N LEU A 412 -21.02 -14.81 5.50
CA LEU A 412 -22.33 -15.18 5.00
C LEU A 412 -22.82 -14.14 3.99
N ARG A 413 -23.68 -14.58 3.09
CA ARG A 413 -24.43 -13.71 2.17
C ARG A 413 -25.91 -14.00 2.22
N HIS A 414 -26.72 -13.07 1.76
CA HIS A 414 -28.12 -13.35 1.44
C HIS A 414 -28.23 -14.27 0.21
N GLY A 415 -29.19 -15.18 0.27
CA GLY A 415 -29.58 -16.03 -0.85
C GLY A 415 -31.05 -16.42 -0.79
N THR A 416 -31.55 -16.85 -1.94
CA THR A 416 -32.91 -17.38 -2.06
C THR A 416 -33.00 -18.82 -1.52
N ALA A 417 -34.21 -19.36 -1.40
CA ALA A 417 -34.43 -20.77 -1.03
C ALA A 417 -33.73 -21.76 -1.99
N THR A 418 -33.48 -21.36 -3.25
CA THR A 418 -32.75 -22.13 -4.25
C THR A 418 -31.24 -21.86 -4.27
N GLY A 419 -30.73 -20.97 -3.41
CA GLY A 419 -29.31 -20.61 -3.31
C GLY A 419 -28.85 -19.49 -4.26
N GLY A 420 -29.76 -18.94 -5.06
CA GLY A 420 -29.50 -17.85 -6.01
C GLY A 420 -29.22 -16.50 -5.33
N TRP A 421 -28.80 -15.52 -6.13
CA TRP A 421 -28.64 -14.14 -5.69
C TRP A 421 -29.99 -13.47 -5.46
N LEU A 422 -30.05 -12.55 -4.50
CA LEU A 422 -31.22 -11.72 -4.27
C LEU A 422 -31.13 -10.50 -5.19
N HIS A 423 -32.11 -10.33 -6.08
CA HIS A 423 -32.15 -9.21 -7.03
C HIS A 423 -33.03 -8.04 -6.55
N SER A 424 -34.00 -8.30 -5.65
CA SER A 424 -34.87 -7.30 -5.05
C SER A 424 -35.41 -7.78 -3.70
N ALA A 425 -35.54 -6.88 -2.73
CA ALA A 425 -36.18 -7.20 -1.45
C ALA A 425 -37.70 -7.44 -1.56
N PHE A 426 -38.33 -7.05 -2.66
CA PHE A 426 -39.79 -7.10 -2.84
C PHE A 426 -40.28 -8.15 -3.84
N GLU A 427 -39.39 -8.93 -4.46
CA GLU A 427 -39.75 -10.14 -5.22
C GLU A 427 -40.07 -11.34 -4.30
N TRP A 428 -40.25 -11.09 -3.01
CA TRP A 428 -40.58 -12.08 -2.00
C TRP A 428 -41.99 -12.66 -2.23
N ASN A 429 -42.06 -13.75 -2.98
CA ASN A 429 -43.22 -14.62 -2.90
C ASN A 429 -43.16 -15.42 -1.59
N LYS A 430 -44.33 -15.80 -1.05
CA LYS A 430 -44.47 -16.58 0.20
C LYS A 430 -43.66 -17.90 0.27
N GLU A 431 -43.01 -18.31 -0.83
CA GLU A 431 -42.16 -19.51 -0.94
C GLU A 431 -40.65 -19.22 -0.85
N SER A 432 -40.20 -17.95 -0.90
CA SER A 432 -38.78 -17.57 -0.91
C SER A 432 -38.34 -16.94 0.43
N SER A 433 -38.06 -17.75 1.44
CA SER A 433 -37.46 -17.26 2.69
C SER A 433 -36.02 -16.75 2.46
N LEU A 434 -35.67 -15.55 2.96
CA LEU A 434 -34.29 -15.06 3.07
C LEU A 434 -33.46 -16.10 3.80
N ARG A 435 -32.38 -16.54 3.19
CA ARG A 435 -31.39 -17.40 3.85
C ARG A 435 -30.07 -16.68 3.91
N ARG A 436 -29.34 -16.92 5.01
CA ARG A 436 -27.94 -16.57 5.13
C ARG A 436 -27.14 -17.81 4.78
N LEU A 437 -26.40 -17.74 3.68
CA LEU A 437 -25.65 -18.86 3.14
C LEU A 437 -24.15 -18.57 3.29
N PRO A 438 -23.33 -19.57 3.66
CA PRO A 438 -21.88 -19.46 3.63
C PRO A 438 -21.38 -19.01 2.26
N TRP A 439 -20.52 -17.99 2.23
CA TRP A 439 -19.93 -17.46 1.01
C TRP A 439 -18.43 -17.75 0.95
N CYS A 440 -17.68 -17.36 1.97
CA CYS A 440 -16.24 -17.57 2.06
C CYS A 440 -15.78 -17.59 3.51
N VAL A 441 -14.53 -18.03 3.73
CA VAL A 441 -13.83 -17.88 5.00
C VAL A 441 -12.64 -16.94 4.81
N VAL A 442 -12.40 -16.08 5.78
CA VAL A 442 -11.22 -15.22 5.84
C VAL A 442 -10.59 -15.31 7.22
N SER A 443 -9.27 -15.22 7.27
CA SER A 443 -8.50 -15.19 8.51
C SER A 443 -7.85 -13.83 8.62
N GLU A 444 -8.23 -13.07 9.64
CA GLU A 444 -7.79 -11.68 9.78
C GLU A 444 -7.25 -11.39 11.17
N SER A 445 -6.30 -10.46 11.21
CA SER A 445 -5.63 -10.04 12.44
C SER A 445 -6.62 -9.43 13.42
N ARG A 446 -6.39 -9.63 14.72
CA ARG A 446 -7.18 -9.00 15.80
C ARG A 446 -7.28 -7.48 15.71
N ILE A 447 -6.29 -6.83 15.10
CA ILE A 447 -6.27 -5.37 14.94
C ILE A 447 -6.87 -4.91 13.60
N CYS A 448 -7.27 -5.83 12.73
CA CYS A 448 -8.01 -5.50 11.51
C CYS A 448 -9.28 -4.74 11.90
N THR A 449 -9.50 -3.61 11.27
CA THR A 449 -10.68 -2.79 11.46
C THR A 449 -11.84 -3.31 10.62
N VAL A 450 -13.07 -2.97 11.00
CA VAL A 450 -14.27 -3.32 10.22
C VAL A 450 -14.18 -2.73 8.80
N GLY A 451 -13.66 -1.51 8.67
CA GLY A 451 -13.43 -0.86 7.37
C GLY A 451 -12.43 -1.62 6.50
N GLU A 452 -11.25 -1.95 7.04
CA GLU A 452 -10.22 -2.73 6.31
C GLU A 452 -10.77 -4.10 5.88
N LEU A 453 -11.52 -4.78 6.75
CA LEU A 453 -12.16 -6.06 6.41
C LEU A 453 -13.18 -5.89 5.29
N LEU A 454 -14.02 -4.85 5.33
CA LEU A 454 -15.01 -4.59 4.30
C LEU A 454 -14.35 -4.28 2.94
N GLU A 455 -13.29 -3.47 2.93
CA GLU A 455 -12.50 -3.17 1.72
C GLU A 455 -11.86 -4.44 1.13
N LEU A 456 -11.28 -5.29 1.99
CA LEU A 456 -10.71 -6.57 1.57
C LEU A 456 -11.78 -7.45 0.91
N LEU A 457 -12.94 -7.60 1.57
CA LEU A 457 -14.04 -8.40 1.04
C LEU A 457 -14.57 -7.82 -0.27
N ALA A 458 -14.75 -6.51 -0.35
CA ALA A 458 -15.21 -5.85 -1.57
C ALA A 458 -14.24 -6.07 -2.73
N HIS A 459 -12.94 -5.93 -2.50
CA HIS A 459 -11.92 -6.17 -3.52
C HIS A 459 -11.89 -7.64 -3.98
N GLN A 460 -11.81 -8.58 -3.02
CA GLN A 460 -11.69 -10.02 -3.31
C GLN A 460 -12.97 -10.62 -3.91
N LEU A 461 -14.14 -10.05 -3.60
CA LEU A 461 -15.44 -10.51 -4.12
C LEU A 461 -15.94 -9.66 -5.30
N HIS A 462 -15.11 -8.74 -5.81
CA HIS A 462 -15.41 -7.87 -6.95
C HIS A 462 -16.69 -7.03 -6.79
N ILE A 463 -16.91 -6.50 -5.59
CA ILE A 463 -18.00 -5.57 -5.31
C ILE A 463 -17.59 -4.18 -5.83
N SER A 464 -18.37 -3.64 -6.77
CA SER A 464 -18.01 -2.41 -7.49
C SER A 464 -18.10 -1.14 -6.64
N ASP A 465 -19.00 -1.11 -5.67
CA ASP A 465 -19.25 0.02 -4.77
C ASP A 465 -19.22 -0.48 -3.32
N VAL A 466 -18.19 -0.09 -2.56
CA VAL A 466 -18.05 -0.48 -1.15
C VAL A 466 -19.20 0.08 -0.30
N GLU A 467 -19.74 1.26 -0.64
CA GLU A 467 -20.87 1.86 0.08
C GLU A 467 -22.18 1.08 -0.12
N SER A 468 -22.23 0.19 -1.12
CA SER A 468 -23.33 -0.74 -1.33
C SER A 468 -23.24 -2.00 -0.47
N ALA A 469 -22.22 -2.12 0.40
CA ALA A 469 -22.02 -3.26 1.27
C ALA A 469 -21.89 -2.83 2.73
N ARG A 470 -22.35 -3.68 3.66
CA ARG A 470 -22.14 -3.48 5.11
C ARG A 470 -22.07 -4.81 5.84
N LEU A 471 -21.43 -4.80 7.00
CA LEU A 471 -21.20 -6.00 7.80
C LEU A 471 -22.11 -6.08 9.01
N TRP A 472 -22.60 -7.29 9.27
CA TRP A 472 -23.29 -7.64 10.51
C TRP A 472 -22.54 -8.76 11.21
N THR A 473 -22.44 -8.65 12.53
CA THR A 473 -22.23 -9.84 13.37
C THR A 473 -23.50 -10.67 13.36
N VAL A 474 -23.35 -12.00 13.31
CA VAL A 474 -24.45 -12.98 13.43
C VAL A 474 -24.19 -13.89 14.61
N GLU A 475 -22.95 -14.37 14.74
CA GLU A 475 -22.49 -15.24 15.80
C GLU A 475 -21.03 -14.91 16.14
N ILE A 476 -20.68 -14.92 17.41
CA ILE A 476 -19.31 -14.76 17.91
C ILE A 476 -19.02 -15.92 18.85
N ASP A 477 -17.97 -16.69 18.56
CA ASP A 477 -17.52 -17.84 19.37
C ASP A 477 -18.67 -18.80 19.75
N GLY A 478 -19.57 -19.10 18.81
CA GLY A 478 -20.74 -19.97 19.01
C GLY A 478 -21.95 -19.30 19.66
N SER A 479 -21.83 -18.04 20.09
CA SER A 479 -22.92 -17.28 20.72
C SER A 479 -23.61 -16.36 19.70
N PRO A 480 -24.95 -16.43 19.53
CA PRO A 480 -25.66 -15.58 18.59
C PRO A 480 -25.60 -14.11 19.04
N CYS A 481 -25.17 -13.23 18.14
CA CYS A 481 -25.01 -11.80 18.39
C CYS A 481 -25.29 -11.04 17.10
N LYS A 482 -26.56 -10.78 16.80
CA LYS A 482 -26.95 -10.07 15.58
C LYS A 482 -26.83 -8.56 15.79
N ARG A 483 -25.77 -7.94 15.24
CA ARG A 483 -25.55 -6.48 15.35
C ARG A 483 -24.87 -5.94 14.10
N LEU A 484 -25.39 -4.81 13.59
CA LEU A 484 -24.77 -4.04 12.50
C LEU A 484 -23.45 -3.45 12.97
N LEU A 485 -22.41 -3.57 12.15
CA LEU A 485 -21.11 -2.95 12.37
C LEU A 485 -21.06 -1.64 11.58
N ASP A 486 -21.47 -0.55 12.20
CA ASP A 486 -21.63 0.78 11.59
C ASP A 486 -20.43 1.72 11.83
N ASN A 487 -19.48 1.30 12.66
CA ASN A 487 -18.26 2.04 12.91
C ASN A 487 -17.05 1.30 12.33
N ASP A 488 -16.53 1.86 11.23
CA ASP A 488 -15.42 1.28 10.46
C ASP A 488 -14.10 1.23 11.24
N SER A 489 -13.94 2.08 12.27
CA SER A 489 -12.72 2.16 13.09
C SER A 489 -12.61 1.08 14.16
N VAL A 490 -13.69 0.33 14.43
CA VAL A 490 -13.70 -0.73 15.44
C VAL A 490 -12.83 -1.90 14.96
N THR A 491 -11.94 -2.38 15.83
CA THR A 491 -11.12 -3.57 15.51
C THR A 491 -11.87 -4.86 15.80
N LEU A 492 -11.47 -5.97 15.18
CA LEU A 492 -12.03 -7.29 15.48
C LEU A 492 -11.82 -7.70 16.95
N ASN A 493 -10.74 -7.25 17.59
CA ASN A 493 -10.50 -7.41 19.02
C ASN A 493 -11.51 -6.64 19.89
N ASP A 494 -11.93 -5.46 19.45
CA ASP A 494 -12.94 -4.66 20.16
C ASP A 494 -14.31 -5.33 20.13
N LEU A 495 -14.60 -6.14 19.09
CA LEU A 495 -15.78 -7.00 18.99
C LEU A 495 -15.76 -8.18 19.96
N LYS A 496 -14.66 -8.39 20.70
CA LYS A 496 -14.47 -9.49 21.67
C LYS A 496 -14.52 -10.89 21.06
N ILE A 497 -14.12 -11.02 19.81
CA ILE A 497 -13.96 -12.31 19.14
C ILE A 497 -12.68 -12.96 19.66
N GLN A 498 -12.78 -14.20 20.17
CA GLN A 498 -11.63 -14.94 20.68
C GLN A 498 -11.03 -15.86 19.63
N GLN A 499 -11.88 -16.61 18.91
CA GLN A 499 -11.46 -17.62 17.96
C GLN A 499 -12.14 -17.46 16.61
N SER A 500 -13.47 -17.32 16.58
CA SER A 500 -14.22 -17.28 15.34
C SER A 500 -15.50 -16.45 15.41
N ALA A 501 -15.93 -15.94 14.26
CA ALA A 501 -17.20 -15.24 14.14
C ALA A 501 -17.87 -15.56 12.80
N GLN A 502 -19.21 -15.54 12.80
CA GLN A 502 -20.01 -15.53 11.58
C GLN A 502 -20.45 -14.10 11.32
N LEU A 503 -20.01 -13.55 10.19
CA LEU A 503 -20.35 -12.21 9.75
C LEU A 503 -21.22 -12.31 8.51
N LEU A 504 -22.26 -11.48 8.41
CA LEU A 504 -23.06 -11.34 7.21
C LEU A 504 -22.60 -10.10 6.44
N LEU A 505 -22.13 -10.32 5.22
CA LEU A 505 -21.91 -9.28 4.23
C LEU A 505 -23.24 -9.02 3.53
N GLU A 506 -23.92 -7.97 3.96
CA GLU A 506 -25.18 -7.53 3.37
C GLU A 506 -24.87 -6.61 2.18
N LEU A 507 -25.48 -6.90 1.03
CA LEU A 507 -25.40 -6.07 -0.17
C LEU A 507 -26.72 -5.32 -0.37
N ARG A 508 -26.61 -4.05 -0.72
CA ARG A 508 -27.74 -3.19 -1.04
C ARG A 508 -28.35 -3.63 -2.36
N ASN A 509 -29.67 -3.70 -2.42
CA ASN A 509 -30.37 -4.01 -3.65
C ASN A 509 -30.30 -2.84 -4.64
N ALA A 510 -30.60 -3.11 -5.91
CA ALA A 510 -30.64 -2.08 -6.96
C ALA A 510 -31.68 -0.98 -6.70
N ASP A 511 -32.74 -1.28 -5.94
CA ASP A 511 -33.74 -0.30 -5.52
C ASP A 511 -33.30 0.50 -4.28
N MET A 512 -32.04 0.42 -3.85
CA MET A 512 -31.49 1.10 -2.67
C MET A 512 -32.06 0.62 -1.32
N SER A 513 -32.79 -0.50 -1.30
CA SER A 513 -33.23 -1.15 -0.07
C SER A 513 -32.16 -2.08 0.51
N TRP A 514 -32.18 -2.25 1.83
CA TRP A 514 -31.33 -3.21 2.54
C TRP A 514 -32.12 -4.48 2.91
N PRO A 515 -31.67 -5.69 2.50
CA PRO A 515 -32.38 -6.94 2.77
C PRO A 515 -32.79 -7.19 4.23
N GLU A 516 -31.90 -6.93 5.20
CA GLU A 516 -32.16 -7.14 6.63
C GLU A 516 -33.17 -6.14 7.19
N GLU A 517 -33.22 -4.91 6.66
CA GLU A 517 -34.22 -3.91 7.04
C GLU A 517 -35.60 -4.29 6.51
N VAL A 518 -35.69 -4.73 5.26
CA VAL A 518 -36.97 -5.18 4.67
C VAL A 518 -37.49 -6.44 5.36
N SER A 519 -36.61 -7.41 5.65
CA SER A 519 -36.99 -8.60 6.41
C SER A 519 -37.53 -8.27 7.81
N CYS A 520 -36.98 -7.24 8.46
CA CYS A 520 -37.49 -6.76 9.74
C CYS A 520 -38.91 -6.18 9.62
N LEU A 521 -39.19 -5.42 8.57
CA LEU A 521 -40.52 -4.83 8.34
C LEU A 521 -41.60 -5.91 8.12
N GLU A 522 -41.28 -7.00 7.43
CA GLU A 522 -42.21 -8.13 7.25
C GLU A 522 -42.40 -8.96 8.53
N SER A 523 -41.32 -9.14 9.29
CA SER A 523 -41.35 -9.87 10.56
C SER A 523 -42.05 -9.09 11.67
N SER A 524 -42.40 -7.82 11.48
CA SER A 524 -43.09 -6.98 12.48
C SER A 524 -44.55 -7.39 12.76
N ASN A 525 -45.04 -8.47 12.14
CA ASN A 525 -46.21 -9.24 12.62
C ASN A 525 -45.85 -10.34 13.65
N ALA A 526 -44.58 -10.49 14.01
CA ALA A 526 -44.05 -11.38 15.04
C ALA A 526 -43.20 -10.57 16.01
N GLU A 527 -43.71 -10.39 17.23
CA GLU A 527 -43.00 -9.81 18.36
C GLU A 527 -41.67 -10.57 18.58
N GLY A 528 -40.53 -9.92 18.39
CA GLY A 528 -39.24 -10.50 18.78
C GLY A 528 -38.02 -10.13 17.94
N TYR A 529 -37.71 -8.84 17.77
CA TYR A 529 -36.33 -8.39 17.50
C TYR A 529 -36.08 -7.09 18.27
N THR A 530 -35.42 -7.22 19.43
CA THR A 530 -34.92 -6.09 20.21
C THR A 530 -33.64 -5.58 19.57
N THR A 531 -33.72 -4.56 18.72
CA THR A 531 -32.53 -3.85 18.24
C THR A 531 -32.06 -2.73 19.16
N ASP A 532 -32.80 -2.33 20.19
CA ASP A 532 -32.36 -1.25 21.07
C ASP A 532 -32.85 -1.45 22.51
N ASN A 533 -32.00 -1.06 23.45
CA ASN A 533 -32.24 -0.94 24.89
C ASN A 533 -33.61 -0.26 25.12
N SER A 534 -34.57 -0.96 25.73
CA SER A 534 -35.95 -0.49 25.93
C SER A 534 -36.09 0.69 26.91
N ASP A 535 -34.99 1.30 27.34
CA ASP A 535 -34.94 2.39 28.33
C ASP A 535 -34.42 3.74 27.78
N SER A 536 -34.03 3.84 26.50
CA SER A 536 -33.62 5.13 25.92
C SER A 536 -34.79 5.88 25.30
N SER A 537 -35.23 6.98 25.92
CA SER A 537 -36.10 7.96 25.25
C SER A 537 -35.32 8.67 24.16
N TYR A 538 -35.70 8.51 22.88
CA TYR A 538 -35.07 9.23 21.79
C TYR A 538 -35.50 10.70 21.79
N ILE A 539 -34.65 11.59 21.29
CA ILE A 539 -34.95 13.02 21.16
C ILE A 539 -36.11 13.18 20.17
N LEU A 540 -37.13 13.95 20.56
CA LEU A 540 -38.31 14.24 19.74
C LEU A 540 -37.87 14.88 18.41
N GLY A 541 -38.41 14.37 17.30
CA GLY A 541 -38.09 14.87 15.96
C GLY A 541 -36.80 14.32 15.36
N ILE A 542 -36.09 13.40 16.03
CA ILE A 542 -34.87 12.73 15.53
C ILE A 542 -35.14 11.28 15.06
N THR A 543 -36.41 10.90 14.89
CA THR A 543 -36.79 9.60 14.34
C THR A 543 -36.53 9.55 12.83
N GLY A 544 -35.83 8.52 12.34
CA GLY A 544 -35.57 8.29 10.92
C GLY A 544 -36.72 7.61 10.18
N LEU A 545 -36.59 7.52 8.85
CA LEU A 545 -37.52 6.80 7.98
C LEU A 545 -36.79 5.65 7.27
N TYR A 546 -37.36 4.45 7.27
CA TYR A 546 -36.81 3.33 6.49
C TYR A 546 -36.90 3.63 4.99
N ASN A 547 -35.82 3.35 4.25
CA ASN A 547 -35.87 3.38 2.78
C ASN A 547 -36.45 2.05 2.27
N MET A 548 -37.70 2.09 1.81
CA MET A 548 -38.46 0.93 1.35
C MET A 548 -38.30 0.66 -0.14
N GLY A 549 -37.11 0.92 -0.70
CA GLY A 549 -36.82 0.80 -2.13
C GLY A 549 -37.31 2.01 -2.95
N ASN A 550 -36.39 2.76 -3.57
CA ASN A 550 -36.65 3.98 -4.34
C ASN A 550 -37.44 5.08 -3.60
N THR A 551 -37.56 5.03 -2.27
CA THR A 551 -38.37 6.00 -1.48
C THR A 551 -37.59 7.17 -0.89
N CYS A 552 -36.32 7.35 -1.26
CA CYS A 552 -35.48 8.41 -0.71
C CYS A 552 -36.03 9.83 -0.98
N TYR A 553 -36.65 10.04 -2.14
CA TYR A 553 -37.33 11.30 -2.49
C TYR A 553 -38.49 11.61 -1.53
N MET A 554 -39.31 10.61 -1.22
CA MET A 554 -40.42 10.72 -0.29
C MET A 554 -39.91 10.95 1.13
N ASN A 555 -38.92 10.17 1.57
CA ASN A 555 -38.37 10.29 2.92
C ASN A 555 -37.77 11.68 3.16
N SER A 556 -37.06 12.24 2.17
CA SER A 556 -36.51 13.59 2.23
C SER A 556 -37.61 14.64 2.36
N ALA A 557 -38.65 14.58 1.51
CA ALA A 557 -39.78 15.50 1.57
C ALA A 557 -40.54 15.42 2.90
N LEU A 558 -40.80 14.20 3.40
CA LEU A 558 -41.50 13.98 4.68
C LEU A 558 -40.70 14.52 5.86
N GLN A 559 -39.38 14.31 5.89
CA GLN A 559 -38.52 14.87 6.94
C GLN A 559 -38.50 16.40 6.91
N CYS A 560 -38.44 17.02 5.72
CA CYS A 560 -38.53 18.47 5.57
C CYS A 560 -39.86 19.03 6.06
N LEU A 561 -40.99 18.44 5.65
CA LEU A 561 -42.32 18.88 6.08
C LEU A 561 -42.55 18.66 7.58
N SER A 562 -42.11 17.52 8.12
CA SER A 562 -42.21 17.18 9.55
C SER A 562 -41.41 18.15 10.43
N ASN A 563 -40.38 18.81 9.87
CA ASN A 563 -39.60 19.83 10.57
C ASN A 563 -40.13 21.26 10.33
N THR A 564 -41.21 21.44 9.58
CA THR A 564 -41.88 22.73 9.39
C THR A 564 -42.84 23.00 10.57
N ARG A 565 -42.31 23.60 11.64
CA ARG A 565 -42.98 23.72 12.95
C ARG A 565 -44.47 24.12 12.92
N PRO A 566 -44.92 25.14 12.15
CA PRO A 566 -46.34 25.50 12.13
C PRO A 566 -47.23 24.36 11.65
N LEU A 567 -46.80 23.66 10.59
CA LEU A 567 -47.51 22.51 10.02
C LEU A 567 -47.47 21.32 10.98
N THR A 568 -46.30 21.02 11.55
CA THR A 568 -46.10 19.94 12.50
C THR A 568 -46.99 20.08 13.73
N ASN A 569 -47.02 21.27 14.34
CA ASN A 569 -47.85 21.54 15.52
C ASN A 569 -49.34 21.38 15.20
N TYR A 570 -49.80 21.85 14.04
CA TYR A 570 -51.17 21.67 13.58
C TYR A 570 -51.60 20.19 13.53
N PHE A 571 -50.73 19.30 13.04
CA PHE A 571 -51.01 17.86 13.01
C PHE A 571 -50.88 17.17 14.37
N ILE A 572 -49.88 17.53 15.18
CA ILE A 572 -49.69 17.00 16.53
C ILE A 572 -50.88 17.34 17.43
N GLU A 573 -51.32 18.60 17.43
CA GLU A 573 -52.45 19.10 18.22
C GLU A 573 -53.80 18.54 17.75
N GLY A 574 -53.85 17.90 16.58
CA GLY A 574 -55.06 17.25 16.06
C GLY A 574 -56.04 18.18 15.35
N ARG A 575 -55.65 19.45 15.10
CA ARG A 575 -56.53 20.46 14.46
C ARG A 575 -57.06 20.05 13.09
N HIS A 576 -56.27 19.30 12.31
CA HIS A 576 -56.69 18.69 11.04
C HIS A 576 -57.99 17.87 11.11
N LYS A 577 -58.30 17.25 12.26
CA LYS A 577 -59.50 16.43 12.41
C LYS A 577 -60.79 17.24 12.34
N ASP A 578 -60.75 18.51 12.71
CA ASP A 578 -61.93 19.38 12.68
C ASP A 578 -62.18 19.95 11.28
N ASP A 579 -61.11 20.21 10.54
CA ASP A 579 -61.17 20.72 9.17
C ASP A 579 -61.60 19.62 8.18
N MET A 580 -61.14 18.39 8.39
CA MET A 580 -61.48 17.23 7.55
C MET A 580 -62.97 16.83 7.60
N LYS A 581 -63.70 17.13 8.69
CA LYS A 581 -65.14 16.78 8.85
C LYS A 581 -66.05 17.40 7.79
N ARG A 582 -65.53 18.36 7.00
CA ARG A 582 -66.30 19.20 6.07
C ARG A 582 -66.18 18.78 4.60
N LEU A 583 -65.41 17.73 4.27
CA LEU A 583 -65.03 17.39 2.90
C LEU A 583 -65.57 16.05 2.37
N LYS A 584 -65.64 15.93 1.03
CA LYS A 584 -66.04 14.71 0.29
C LYS A 584 -64.87 13.72 0.10
N SER A 585 -63.62 14.20 0.06
CA SER A 585 -62.45 13.31 0.16
C SER A 585 -62.40 12.82 1.61
N LYS A 586 -62.25 11.52 1.85
CA LYS A 586 -62.29 10.96 3.21
C LYS A 586 -61.04 11.30 4.05
N GLY A 587 -60.31 12.36 3.68
CA GLY A 587 -59.12 12.90 4.35
C GLY A 587 -58.02 11.87 4.63
N MET A 588 -57.87 10.90 3.74
CA MET A 588 -57.05 9.72 3.96
C MET A 588 -55.56 10.08 4.01
N VAL A 589 -55.10 10.97 3.13
CA VAL A 589 -53.69 11.39 3.07
C VAL A 589 -53.38 12.25 4.29
N ALA A 590 -54.23 13.22 4.63
CA ALA A 590 -54.05 14.04 5.82
C ALA A 590 -54.03 13.22 7.13
N THR A 591 -54.88 12.19 7.23
CA THR A 591 -54.92 11.30 8.41
C THR A 591 -53.63 10.50 8.55
N GLU A 592 -53.17 9.86 7.47
CA GLU A 592 -51.95 9.05 7.55
C GLU A 592 -50.68 9.91 7.66
N TYR A 593 -50.67 11.12 7.10
CA TYR A 593 -49.58 12.08 7.31
C TYR A 593 -49.51 12.50 8.78
N ALA A 594 -50.65 12.77 9.42
CA ALA A 594 -50.70 13.08 10.84
C ALA A 594 -50.16 11.93 11.71
N ASN A 595 -50.43 10.68 11.35
CA ASN A 595 -49.90 9.51 12.06
C ASN A 595 -48.37 9.44 11.94
N VAL A 596 -47.83 9.63 10.74
CA VAL A 596 -46.37 9.66 10.50
C VAL A 596 -45.71 10.77 11.31
N VAL A 597 -46.24 12.00 11.27
CA VAL A 597 -45.70 13.13 12.05
C VAL A 597 -45.70 12.82 13.55
N LYS A 598 -46.78 12.24 14.09
CA LYS A 598 -46.84 11.86 15.50
C LYS A 598 -45.82 10.79 15.87
N GLU A 599 -45.59 9.81 15.01
CA GLU A 599 -44.56 8.80 15.24
C GLU A 599 -43.15 9.39 15.18
N LEU A 600 -42.87 10.25 14.20
CA LEU A 600 -41.58 10.95 14.06
C LEU A 600 -41.24 11.79 15.30
N TRP A 601 -42.25 12.43 15.88
CA TRP A 601 -42.13 13.28 17.06
C TRP A 601 -42.51 12.56 18.37
N SER A 602 -42.58 11.22 18.39
CA SER A 602 -42.94 10.47 19.59
C SER A 602 -41.77 10.20 20.54
N GLY A 603 -40.54 10.17 20.02
CA GLY A 603 -39.34 9.77 20.76
C GLY A 603 -39.29 8.27 21.13
N LYS A 604 -40.19 7.44 20.57
CA LYS A 604 -40.36 6.03 20.95
C LYS A 604 -39.58 5.04 20.08
N LYS A 605 -39.21 5.43 18.87
CA LYS A 605 -38.59 4.55 17.87
C LYS A 605 -37.41 5.27 17.23
N ARG A 606 -36.37 4.53 16.87
CA ARG A 606 -35.24 5.04 16.07
C ARG A 606 -35.65 5.34 14.63
N ASN A 607 -36.41 4.44 14.01
CA ASN A 607 -36.88 4.55 12.62
C ASN A 607 -38.35 4.08 12.49
N ILE A 608 -39.09 4.64 11.53
CA ILE A 608 -40.44 4.19 11.16
C ILE A 608 -40.58 4.00 9.64
N ALA A 609 -41.55 3.19 9.21
CA ALA A 609 -41.87 3.00 7.80
C ALA A 609 -43.24 3.62 7.48
N PRO A 610 -43.33 4.65 6.62
CA PRO A 610 -44.57 5.36 6.32
C PRO A 610 -45.45 4.60 5.30
N ILE A 611 -45.63 3.29 5.50
CA ILE A 611 -46.30 2.37 4.55
C ILE A 611 -47.73 2.84 4.25
N LYS A 612 -48.51 3.15 5.30
CA LYS A 612 -49.91 3.58 5.16
C LYS A 612 -50.04 4.91 4.43
N LEU A 613 -49.15 5.86 4.73
CA LEU A 613 -49.11 7.15 4.05
C LEU A 613 -48.76 6.98 2.57
N ARG A 614 -47.73 6.19 2.25
CA ARG A 614 -47.37 5.87 0.87
C ARG A 614 -48.55 5.25 0.12
N ASP A 615 -49.23 4.28 0.74
CA ASP A 615 -50.37 3.60 0.11
C ASP A 615 -51.55 4.56 -0.11
N ALA A 616 -51.80 5.48 0.83
CA ALA A 616 -52.81 6.54 0.68
C ALA A 616 -52.48 7.50 -0.48
N ILE A 617 -51.23 7.95 -0.58
CA ILE A 617 -50.76 8.83 -1.67
C ILE A 617 -50.86 8.11 -3.01
N ARG A 618 -50.47 6.83 -3.08
CA ARG A 618 -50.60 6.01 -4.30
C ARG A 618 -52.04 5.87 -4.76
N CYS A 619 -52.98 5.72 -3.84
CA CYS A 619 -54.40 5.65 -4.18
C CYS A 619 -54.95 7.00 -4.68
N ALA A 620 -54.39 8.12 -4.22
CA ALA A 620 -54.82 9.47 -4.58
C ALA A 620 -54.13 10.00 -5.86
N GLY A 621 -52.90 9.58 -6.15
CA GLY A 621 -52.08 10.04 -7.27
C GLY A 621 -51.48 8.87 -8.08
N PRO A 622 -51.91 8.62 -9.33
CA PRO A 622 -51.42 7.51 -10.14
C PRO A 622 -49.94 7.62 -10.53
N VAL A 623 -49.33 8.81 -10.46
CA VAL A 623 -47.91 9.06 -10.75
C VAL A 623 -46.98 8.24 -9.85
N PHE A 624 -47.39 7.95 -8.62
CA PHE A 624 -46.59 7.17 -7.64
C PHE A 624 -47.04 5.71 -7.52
N ALA A 625 -47.81 5.20 -8.48
CA ALA A 625 -48.23 3.79 -8.50
C ALA A 625 -47.07 2.84 -8.84
N GLU A 626 -46.14 3.31 -9.66
CA GLU A 626 -44.92 2.60 -10.02
C GLU A 626 -43.88 2.74 -8.90
N ARG A 627 -43.07 1.70 -8.66
CA ARG A 627 -41.98 1.72 -7.64
C ARG A 627 -40.67 2.25 -8.21
N SER A 628 -40.74 3.34 -8.96
CA SER A 628 -39.61 3.99 -9.61
C SER A 628 -39.04 5.12 -8.76
N GLN A 629 -37.89 5.65 -9.17
CA GLN A 629 -37.34 6.87 -8.60
C GLN A 629 -38.16 8.07 -9.10
N HIS A 630 -38.39 9.04 -8.23
CA HIS A 630 -39.09 10.28 -8.55
C HIS A 630 -38.32 11.49 -8.03
N ASP A 631 -38.67 12.67 -8.54
CA ASP A 631 -38.13 13.93 -8.07
C ASP A 631 -38.75 14.31 -6.70
N CYS A 632 -37.90 14.75 -5.76
CA CYS A 632 -38.34 15.10 -4.41
C CYS A 632 -39.24 16.35 -4.38
N GLN A 633 -38.99 17.33 -5.25
CA GLN A 633 -39.78 18.55 -5.36
C GLN A 633 -41.13 18.28 -6.00
N GLU A 634 -41.18 17.42 -7.01
CA GLU A 634 -42.44 16.97 -7.62
C GLU A 634 -43.32 16.26 -6.59
N PHE A 635 -42.74 15.30 -5.86
CA PHE A 635 -43.45 14.61 -4.77
C PHE A 635 -43.93 15.57 -3.69
N LEU A 636 -43.09 16.52 -3.26
CA LEU A 636 -43.45 17.50 -2.26
C LEU A 636 -44.65 18.36 -2.72
N SER A 637 -44.65 18.80 -3.97
CA SER A 637 -45.74 19.61 -4.53
C SER A 637 -47.06 18.82 -4.56
N ILE A 638 -47.03 17.57 -5.06
CA ILE A 638 -48.21 16.71 -5.08
C ILE A 638 -48.70 16.41 -3.67
N LEU A 639 -47.81 16.13 -2.72
CA LEU A 639 -48.19 15.89 -1.33
C LEU A 639 -48.87 17.12 -0.72
N LEU A 640 -48.34 18.32 -0.97
CA LEU A 640 -48.96 19.57 -0.50
C LEU A 640 -50.32 19.82 -1.14
N ASP A 641 -50.48 19.55 -2.44
CA ASP A 641 -51.77 19.64 -3.12
C ASP A 641 -52.77 18.64 -2.53
N LEU A 642 -52.37 17.39 -2.31
CA LEU A 642 -53.22 16.37 -1.68
C LEU A 642 -53.62 16.76 -0.25
N LEU A 643 -52.69 17.32 0.53
CA LEU A 643 -52.98 17.83 1.87
C LEU A 643 -53.89 19.06 1.82
N HIS A 644 -53.70 19.95 0.85
CA HIS A 644 -54.55 21.11 0.64
C HIS A 644 -55.98 20.67 0.33
N GLU A 645 -56.16 19.75 -0.59
CA GLU A 645 -57.47 19.21 -0.96
C GLU A 645 -58.15 18.49 0.22
N ASP A 646 -57.40 17.69 0.99
CA ASP A 646 -57.92 16.98 2.18
C ASP A 646 -58.25 17.91 3.36
N LEU A 647 -57.77 19.16 3.36
CA LEU A 647 -57.93 20.14 4.45
C LEU A 647 -58.60 21.44 3.99
N ASN A 648 -59.06 21.53 2.74
CA ASN A 648 -59.62 22.74 2.17
C ASN A 648 -60.88 23.17 2.93
N GLN A 649 -60.88 24.39 3.45
CA GLN A 649 -61.99 24.94 4.22
C GLN A 649 -62.99 25.75 3.36
N ILE A 650 -62.68 25.93 2.07
CA ILE A 650 -63.44 26.80 1.17
C ILE A 650 -64.54 25.97 0.48
N GLU A 651 -65.78 26.13 0.92
CA GLU A 651 -66.95 25.49 0.29
C GLU A 651 -67.39 26.20 -1.01
N ASN A 652 -67.20 27.51 -1.10
CA ASN A 652 -67.50 28.34 -2.26
C ASN A 652 -66.28 29.18 -2.61
N LYS A 653 -65.60 28.87 -3.72
CA LYS A 653 -64.41 29.60 -4.16
C LYS A 653 -64.80 31.04 -4.52
N PRO A 654 -64.37 32.08 -3.77
CA PRO A 654 -64.63 33.45 -4.17
C PRO A 654 -63.89 33.74 -5.48
N PHE A 655 -64.54 34.44 -6.40
CA PHE A 655 -63.86 34.95 -7.60
C PHE A 655 -62.81 35.97 -7.14
N ILE A 656 -61.55 35.63 -7.37
CA ILE A 656 -60.42 36.55 -7.19
C ILE A 656 -60.05 36.99 -8.59
N GLU A 657 -60.35 38.24 -8.91
CA GLU A 657 -59.84 38.88 -10.10
C GLU A 657 -58.31 38.98 -9.91
N LEU A 658 -57.54 38.31 -10.76
CA LEU A 658 -56.11 38.58 -10.83
C LEU A 658 -56.00 40.02 -11.30
N ASN A 659 -55.43 40.91 -10.48
CA ASN A 659 -55.11 42.25 -10.94
C ASN A 659 -54.19 42.10 -12.15
N ASP A 660 -54.77 42.24 -13.34
CA ASP A 660 -54.00 42.55 -14.53
C ASP A 660 -53.21 43.83 -14.22
N SER A 661 -52.10 44.08 -14.90
CA SER A 661 -51.11 45.09 -14.49
C SER A 661 -51.63 46.55 -14.45
N ASP A 662 -52.93 46.80 -14.50
CA ASP A 662 -53.62 48.08 -14.69
C ASP A 662 -53.06 48.83 -15.91
N GLY A 663 -52.69 48.06 -16.95
CA GLY A 663 -52.03 48.57 -18.15
C GLY A 663 -50.59 49.03 -17.95
N ARG A 664 -49.95 48.72 -16.82
CA ARG A 664 -48.53 49.01 -16.59
C ARG A 664 -47.65 48.13 -17.50
N PRO A 665 -46.61 48.69 -18.15
CA PRO A 665 -45.69 47.93 -18.98
C PRO A 665 -44.95 46.84 -18.18
N ASP A 666 -44.78 45.66 -18.77
CA ASP A 666 -44.13 44.48 -18.17
C ASP A 666 -42.76 44.79 -17.55
N SER A 667 -42.00 45.71 -18.15
CA SER A 667 -40.69 46.15 -17.64
C SER A 667 -40.71 46.79 -16.24
N ILE A 668 -41.85 47.29 -15.80
CA ILE A 668 -42.03 47.91 -14.47
C ILE A 668 -42.41 46.83 -13.45
N VAL A 669 -43.33 45.93 -13.82
CA VAL A 669 -43.76 44.82 -12.96
C VAL A 669 -42.61 43.86 -12.69
N ALA A 670 -41.71 43.64 -13.66
CA ALA A 670 -40.57 42.74 -13.52
C ALA A 670 -39.43 43.26 -12.61
N LYS A 671 -39.49 44.50 -12.11
CA LYS A 671 -38.47 45.10 -11.23
C LYS A 671 -38.90 45.22 -9.75
N GLU A 672 -40.17 44.99 -9.44
CA GLU A 672 -40.69 44.83 -8.07
C GLU A 672 -40.48 43.39 -7.61
#